data_AF-A0A433NDG8-F1
#
_entry.id   AF-A0A433NDG8-F1
#
_cell.length_a   1.000
_cell.length_b   1.000
_cell.length_c   1.000
_cell.angle_alpha   90.00
_cell.angle_beta   90.00
_cell.angle_gamma   90.00
#
_symmetry.space_group_name_H-M   'P 1'
#
loop_
_entity.id
_entity.type
_entity.pdbx_description
1 polymer ?
#
loop_
_entity_poly.entity_id
_entity_poly.type
_entity_poly.pdbx_seq_one_letter_code
_entity_poly.pdbx_strand_id
1 'polypeptide(L)'
;MDNLNCDALLERLKYGRVFLFLGFDYFLDSLTFNPVLRIISESIDKDVLNLNDLYKHSNRFNSEKCFNEVKGKIDKLPTNNTLDPISEVKWNAIYTSSIDDLILTRLRGKNRVTIPICKSDRTTSYSRDELNVFYLSGLYSRIDPNERVPQDRKEYVKRKHEAQLILNNLVDSMSPMDTLIIYGWNPNNDIISGENLYQVLSKLSTNQAFMFSGNINIDDEYVNFLIDEKILFHSSSKLPDFIEGNLSVSSDEFERPFELNSFIKLSDRAVEVPTRIRRLINHYGMVVEDEFFNNITHDADELFKDFLFESSRIPVWLAYPNNLDFEREYYKVLHSKVNSEIKSKKVCESPIILHGSTGTGKSIALARLCYDLYKDGKYFVVYINSYSDTLDFKVINEVCEWAESNSFTSTVICWDGMNSIDTYQSLSSYLSSRGRKQIVVGSSYKINDSKKIKNSIESKEQFSEKENISFKKYLKDKNIIFEDTFSSYNSYFLVTLYRLLPETRFAITSGIVNEANHIKKIIIKDLTLNESTESIIAEAFRKAFANTNNEITSQNTQKINININDIVDVVMVFGKFGIETPFDLLMRVFPALKYSNIDSVFKVIDIIRWSENSYGEIHLSSRNTLEAEIYCKRIIASSKEHVRILLSVISCVEQRKSLNCPEISFCADVVRAFGPNGKYGKEYSEYYLDISRALGELLKSKKIVSTKLMLLQANLLREYGRSKFDNPSLFYQEYYDLLHEALAVIEKAIDLEEKLEKRSIKQARFSLIALYGEKASILGTVANQCTNDNKDENVITKHILEAIDTARESFKYNISNYRSLDSIAWIVTNHAKSNRELTAEKLKLVLDAISIFNEYAIDDLEERHHVDFLTRKTALYETIGNDDIKTQTLEILKETSLVDFHYYMLTKLLVDINLYTNATEENLKNANKALNYIKSNNLELLSSYKINVMNLRLFWFCENKIPLFNGERVVIKKDISFWYKIVDLSDRILSSAYNNNIIFYRFIKAVGLFHVGQYKASEEIFNHLYRDSDSISGSRRVFKSFLMADENGVRKFSGEIININSLSNRGEIYIDELKTKVTFLPTDFNITSEKIGLALTDFHIAFNFLRPTADNEKYFQGAK
;
A
#
# COMPACT_ATOMS: atom_id res chain seq x y z
N MET A 1 -26.12 3.84 33.87
CA MET A 1 -24.68 3.60 34.10
C MET A 1 -24.48 2.91 35.44
N ASP A 2 -25.23 3.29 36.48
CA ASP A 2 -25.15 2.71 37.84
C ASP A 2 -25.21 1.16 37.88
N ASN A 3 -26.11 0.51 37.15
CA ASN A 3 -26.18 -0.98 37.13
C ASN A 3 -24.92 -1.65 36.55
N LEU A 4 -24.27 -1.04 35.54
CA LEU A 4 -23.12 -1.64 34.84
C LEU A 4 -21.85 -1.60 35.71
N ASN A 5 -21.73 -0.60 36.58
CA ASN A 5 -20.62 -0.46 37.51
C ASN A 5 -20.83 -1.27 38.80
N CYS A 6 -22.09 -1.49 39.21
CA CYS A 6 -22.42 -2.44 40.27
C CYS A 6 -22.07 -3.88 39.88
N ASP A 7 -22.35 -4.29 38.63
CA ASP A 7 -21.93 -5.60 38.12
C ASP A 7 -20.41 -5.75 38.11
N ALA A 8 -19.67 -4.70 37.73
CA ALA A 8 -18.22 -4.67 37.79
C ALA A 8 -17.69 -4.78 39.23
N LEU A 9 -18.28 -4.08 40.20
CA LEU A 9 -17.95 -4.24 41.62
C LEU A 9 -18.21 -5.67 42.09
N LEU A 10 -19.36 -6.27 41.75
CA LEU A 10 -19.68 -7.65 42.11
C LEU A 10 -18.71 -8.66 41.49
N GLU A 11 -18.29 -8.46 40.25
CA GLU A 11 -17.29 -9.30 39.59
C GLU A 11 -15.92 -9.18 40.26
N ARG A 12 -15.49 -7.96 40.59
CA ARG A 12 -14.22 -7.72 41.29
C ARG A 12 -14.22 -8.24 42.71
N LEU A 13 -15.35 -8.12 43.41
CA LEU A 13 -15.55 -8.71 44.73
C LEU A 13 -15.39 -10.23 44.68
N LYS A 14 -15.76 -10.91 43.58
CA LYS A 14 -15.60 -12.37 43.41
C LYS A 14 -14.13 -12.80 43.25
N TYR A 15 -13.33 -12.08 42.45
CA TYR A 15 -12.00 -12.56 42.05
C TYR A 15 -10.81 -11.84 42.72
N GLY A 16 -10.95 -10.59 43.15
CA GLY A 16 -9.87 -9.79 43.76
C GLY A 16 -9.84 -9.81 45.30
N ARG A 17 -8.78 -9.27 45.90
CA ARG A 17 -8.75 -8.93 47.34
C ARG A 17 -9.59 -7.69 47.57
N VAL A 18 -10.25 -7.64 48.73
CA VAL A 18 -11.17 -6.56 49.06
C VAL A 18 -10.68 -5.84 50.31
N PHE A 19 -10.42 -4.55 50.15
CA PHE A 19 -9.96 -3.66 51.20
C PHE A 19 -11.05 -2.64 51.53
N LEU A 20 -11.16 -2.28 52.81
CA LEU A 20 -12.08 -1.25 53.26
C LEU A 20 -11.29 -0.10 53.87
N PHE A 21 -11.49 1.12 53.38
CA PHE A 21 -11.16 2.33 54.09
C PHE A 21 -12.42 2.86 54.79
N LEU A 22 -12.47 2.68 56.11
CA LEU A 22 -13.53 3.16 56.97
C LEU A 22 -13.12 4.50 57.62
N GLY A 23 -13.66 5.59 57.10
CA GLY A 23 -13.40 6.94 57.59
C GLY A 23 -13.97 7.19 58.98
N PHE A 24 -13.55 8.29 59.62
CA PHE A 24 -13.84 8.59 61.02
C PHE A 24 -15.34 8.77 61.31
N ASP A 25 -16.09 9.24 60.33
CA ASP A 25 -17.50 9.64 60.45
C ASP A 25 -18.46 8.54 59.98
N TYR A 26 -18.05 7.28 60.02
CA TYR A 26 -18.90 6.12 59.66
C TYR A 26 -20.18 5.97 60.50
N PHE A 27 -20.32 6.74 61.60
CA PHE A 27 -21.53 6.81 62.42
C PHE A 27 -22.59 7.82 61.92
N LEU A 28 -22.23 8.76 61.03
CA LEU A 28 -23.13 9.85 60.59
C LEU A 28 -24.35 9.35 59.78
N ASP A 29 -24.34 8.09 59.37
CA ASP A 29 -25.45 7.45 58.69
C ASP A 29 -26.57 6.98 59.62
N SER A 30 -26.28 6.81 60.92
CA SER A 30 -27.22 6.38 61.97
C SER A 30 -27.42 7.43 63.07
N LEU A 31 -26.47 8.37 63.24
CA LEU A 31 -26.49 9.43 64.24
C LEU A 31 -26.20 10.79 63.59
N THR A 32 -26.76 11.87 64.12
CA THR A 32 -26.48 13.25 63.63
C THR A 32 -25.14 13.81 64.12
N PHE A 33 -24.39 13.06 64.92
CA PHE A 33 -23.12 13.44 65.52
C PHE A 33 -22.21 12.22 65.70
N ASN A 34 -20.90 12.44 65.78
CA ASN A 34 -19.94 11.37 66.09
C ASN A 34 -19.93 11.06 67.60
N PRO A 35 -20.37 9.85 68.04
CA PRO A 35 -20.52 9.53 69.45
C PRO A 35 -19.18 9.48 70.20
N VAL A 36 -18.08 9.16 69.50
CA VAL A 36 -16.73 9.12 70.08
C VAL A 36 -16.32 10.53 70.52
N LEU A 37 -16.51 11.54 69.65
CA LEU A 37 -16.20 12.93 69.96
C LEU A 37 -17.07 13.50 71.08
N ARG A 38 -18.36 13.15 71.11
CA ARG A 38 -19.28 13.62 72.17
C ARG A 38 -18.85 13.13 73.55
N ILE A 39 -18.51 11.84 73.67
CA ILE A 39 -18.08 11.28 74.96
C ILE A 39 -16.74 11.88 75.39
N ILE A 40 -15.84 12.11 74.44
CA ILE A 40 -14.58 12.81 74.67
C ILE A 40 -14.84 14.24 75.17
N SER A 41 -15.73 14.98 74.50
CA SER A 41 -16.12 16.34 74.82
C SER A 41 -16.65 16.45 76.26
N GLU A 42 -17.49 15.49 76.67
CA GLU A 42 -17.98 15.35 78.04
C GLU A 42 -16.87 15.04 79.05
N SER A 43 -15.87 14.23 78.69
CA SER A 43 -14.77 13.83 79.60
C SER A 43 -13.75 14.93 79.88
N ILE A 44 -13.59 15.89 78.97
CA ILE A 44 -12.60 16.99 79.08
C ILE A 44 -13.24 18.36 79.31
N ASP A 45 -14.58 18.42 79.42
CA ASP A 45 -15.39 19.65 79.60
C ASP A 45 -15.08 20.73 78.55
N LYS A 46 -15.05 20.34 77.27
CA LYS A 46 -14.86 21.21 76.10
C LYS A 46 -15.62 20.69 74.90
N ASP A 47 -16.18 21.59 74.11
CA ASP A 47 -16.83 21.23 72.84
C ASP A 47 -15.79 20.72 71.84
N VAL A 48 -15.84 19.42 71.53
CA VAL A 48 -15.04 18.78 70.49
C VAL A 48 -15.97 18.31 69.39
N LEU A 49 -16.03 19.07 68.29
CA LEU A 49 -16.98 18.83 67.19
C LEU A 49 -16.36 18.08 66.01
N ASN A 50 -15.03 18.15 65.85
CA ASN A 50 -14.29 17.50 64.77
C ASN A 50 -12.90 17.05 65.27
N LEU A 51 -12.19 16.27 64.45
CA LEU A 51 -10.81 15.82 64.69
C LEU A 51 -9.84 16.98 64.91
N ASN A 52 -9.98 18.11 64.22
CA ASN A 52 -9.09 19.25 64.44
C ASN A 52 -9.26 19.88 65.84
N ASP A 53 -10.49 19.95 66.36
CA ASP A 53 -10.79 20.45 67.70
C ASP A 53 -10.29 19.49 68.78
N LEU A 54 -10.34 18.18 68.50
CA LEU A 54 -9.73 17.16 69.35
C LEU A 54 -8.24 17.44 69.56
N TYR A 55 -7.51 17.73 68.48
CA TYR A 55 -6.07 18.04 68.53
C TYR A 55 -5.74 19.42 69.11
N LYS A 56 -6.71 20.35 69.19
CA LYS A 56 -6.51 21.64 69.90
C LYS A 56 -6.57 21.47 71.42
N HIS A 57 -7.33 20.49 71.90
CA HIS A 57 -7.54 20.24 73.34
C HIS A 57 -6.75 19.04 73.88
N SER A 58 -5.92 18.44 73.04
CA SER A 58 -5.20 17.18 73.23
C SER A 58 -4.29 17.10 74.47
N ASN A 59 -3.75 18.23 74.94
CA ASN A 59 -2.94 18.31 76.18
C ASN A 59 -3.75 18.01 77.46
N ARG A 60 -5.09 18.03 77.40
CA ARG A 60 -5.96 17.73 78.55
C ARG A 60 -6.42 16.28 78.61
N PHE A 61 -5.95 15.44 77.69
CA PHE A 61 -6.38 14.07 77.55
C PHE A 61 -5.51 13.12 78.37
N ASN A 62 -6.14 12.33 79.24
CA ASN A 62 -5.51 11.12 79.79
C ASN A 62 -6.01 9.92 78.98
N SER A 63 -5.15 9.42 78.08
CA SER A 63 -5.50 8.33 77.15
C SER A 63 -6.13 7.11 77.82
N GLU A 64 -5.60 6.66 78.96
CA GLU A 64 -6.09 5.46 79.66
C GLU A 64 -7.44 5.69 80.37
N LYS A 65 -7.59 6.84 81.04
CA LYS A 65 -8.84 7.19 81.73
C LYS A 65 -9.97 7.47 80.72
N CYS A 66 -9.68 8.29 79.70
CA CYS A 66 -10.63 8.57 78.62
C CYS A 66 -10.98 7.29 77.86
N PHE A 67 -10.03 6.38 77.59
CA PHE A 67 -10.31 5.11 76.96
C PHE A 67 -11.33 4.27 77.75
N ASN A 68 -11.14 4.11 79.06
CA ASN A 68 -12.05 3.35 79.90
C ASN A 68 -13.47 3.98 79.96
N GLU A 69 -13.56 5.31 79.99
CA GLU A 69 -14.84 6.05 79.96
C GLU A 69 -15.54 5.97 78.61
N VAL A 70 -14.78 6.16 77.52
CA VAL A 70 -15.23 6.06 76.14
C VAL A 70 -15.74 4.65 75.87
N LYS A 71 -14.94 3.62 76.17
CA LYS A 71 -15.32 2.21 76.00
C LYS A 71 -16.59 1.85 76.78
N GLY A 72 -16.65 2.22 78.07
CA GLY A 72 -17.80 1.89 78.93
C GLY A 72 -19.13 2.58 78.55
N LYS A 73 -19.07 3.74 77.87
CA LYS A 73 -20.25 4.45 77.35
C LYS A 73 -20.61 4.00 75.93
N ILE A 74 -19.62 3.76 75.06
CA ILE A 74 -19.81 3.34 73.67
C ILE A 74 -20.35 1.91 73.58
N ASP A 75 -19.88 0.98 74.41
CA ASP A 75 -20.35 -0.42 74.44
C ASP A 75 -21.86 -0.54 74.80
N LYS A 76 -22.46 0.54 75.33
CA LYS A 76 -23.88 0.62 75.71
C LYS A 76 -24.77 1.31 74.67
N LEU A 77 -24.21 1.74 73.52
CA LEU A 77 -25.00 2.37 72.45
C LEU A 77 -25.93 1.33 71.77
N PRO A 78 -27.21 1.67 71.49
CA PRO A 78 -28.19 0.75 70.95
C PRO A 78 -27.89 0.30 69.51
N THR A 79 -28.31 -0.94 69.20
CA THR A 79 -27.98 -1.80 68.04
C THR A 79 -28.74 -1.45 66.76
N ASN A 80 -28.53 -0.25 66.22
CA ASN A 80 -28.77 0.04 64.79
C ASN A 80 -27.42 0.27 64.10
N ASN A 81 -26.50 -0.68 64.30
CA ASN A 81 -25.09 -0.48 63.99
C ASN A 81 -24.82 -0.71 62.50
N THR A 82 -24.42 0.35 61.81
CA THR A 82 -23.91 0.34 60.43
C THR A 82 -22.77 -0.66 60.20
N LEU A 83 -22.13 -1.15 61.27
CA LEU A 83 -21.04 -2.11 61.22
C LEU A 83 -21.46 -3.57 61.15
N ASP A 84 -22.71 -3.93 61.47
CA ASP A 84 -23.11 -5.34 61.54
C ASP A 84 -23.04 -5.99 60.13
N PRO A 85 -23.61 -5.41 59.05
CA PRO A 85 -23.44 -5.94 57.69
C PRO A 85 -21.99 -5.89 57.19
N ILE A 86 -21.24 -4.86 57.57
CA ILE A 86 -19.80 -4.74 57.25
C ILE A 86 -19.00 -5.87 57.91
N SER A 87 -19.41 -6.32 59.09
CA SER A 87 -18.73 -7.39 59.82
C SER A 87 -18.91 -8.77 59.18
N GLU A 88 -19.99 -8.99 58.43
CA GLU A 88 -20.25 -10.26 57.75
C GLU A 88 -19.33 -10.47 56.54
N VAL A 89 -18.77 -9.40 55.97
CA VAL A 89 -17.84 -9.47 54.85
C VAL A 89 -16.45 -9.93 55.32
N LYS A 90 -15.85 -10.89 54.59
CA LYS A 90 -14.47 -11.36 54.82
C LYS A 90 -13.44 -10.43 54.15
N TRP A 91 -13.20 -9.26 54.74
CA TRP A 91 -12.19 -8.29 54.30
C TRP A 91 -10.76 -8.86 54.34
N ASN A 92 -9.89 -8.40 53.44
CA ASN A 92 -8.46 -8.75 53.44
C ASN A 92 -7.64 -7.83 54.37
N ALA A 93 -8.01 -6.55 54.46
CA ALA A 93 -7.58 -5.63 55.50
C ALA A 93 -8.55 -4.46 55.59
N ILE A 94 -8.56 -3.80 56.74
CA ILE A 94 -9.35 -2.59 56.96
C ILE A 94 -8.41 -1.47 57.37
N TYR A 95 -8.52 -0.34 56.69
CA TYR A 95 -7.84 0.90 57.01
C TYR A 95 -8.89 1.81 57.64
N THR A 96 -8.58 2.45 58.75
CA THR A 96 -9.52 3.34 59.41
C THR A 96 -8.84 4.57 59.96
N SER A 97 -9.47 5.73 59.76
CA SER A 97 -9.12 6.96 60.44
C SER A 97 -9.85 7.11 61.77
N SER A 98 -10.64 6.09 62.17
CA SER A 98 -11.15 6.03 63.53
C SER A 98 -10.05 5.85 64.56
N ILE A 99 -10.38 6.21 65.78
CA ILE A 99 -9.48 6.29 66.93
C ILE A 99 -9.90 5.35 68.06
N ASP A 100 -11.05 4.71 67.92
CA ASP A 100 -11.65 3.79 68.89
C ASP A 100 -11.41 2.30 68.58
N ASP A 101 -11.62 1.45 69.59
CA ASP A 101 -11.47 -0.01 69.49
C ASP A 101 -12.76 -0.74 69.06
N LEU A 102 -13.89 -0.04 68.84
CA LEU A 102 -15.19 -0.67 68.57
C LEU A 102 -15.19 -1.49 67.29
N ILE A 103 -14.44 -1.03 66.27
CA ILE A 103 -14.24 -1.76 65.02
C ILE A 103 -13.61 -3.13 65.30
N LEU A 104 -12.60 -3.20 66.19
CA LEU A 104 -11.91 -4.46 66.51
C LEU A 104 -12.79 -5.47 67.21
N THR A 105 -13.68 -5.02 68.10
CA THR A 105 -14.59 -5.91 68.85
C THR A 105 -15.71 -6.43 67.97
N ARG A 106 -16.28 -5.58 67.12
CA ARG A 106 -17.39 -5.94 66.20
C ARG A 106 -16.95 -6.83 65.04
N LEU A 107 -15.71 -6.69 64.59
CA LEU A 107 -15.17 -7.53 63.52
C LEU A 107 -14.62 -8.88 64.02
N ARG A 108 -14.53 -9.12 65.32
CA ARG A 108 -14.17 -10.46 65.83
C ARG A 108 -15.34 -11.43 65.63
N GLY A 109 -15.05 -12.58 65.01
CA GLY A 109 -16.03 -13.65 64.77
C GLY A 109 -15.52 -15.00 65.30
N LYS A 110 -16.33 -16.08 65.15
CA LYS A 110 -15.97 -17.42 65.66
C LYS A 110 -14.64 -17.96 65.11
N ASN A 111 -14.28 -17.64 63.86
CA ASN A 111 -13.06 -18.08 63.17
C ASN A 111 -12.21 -16.90 62.65
N ARG A 112 -12.35 -15.69 63.22
CA ARG A 112 -11.63 -14.49 62.75
C ARG A 112 -11.07 -13.69 63.92
N VAL A 113 -9.76 -13.47 63.93
CA VAL A 113 -9.04 -12.64 64.90
C VAL A 113 -8.74 -11.27 64.27
N THR A 114 -8.82 -10.21 65.06
CA THR A 114 -8.49 -8.84 64.63
C THR A 114 -7.18 -8.38 65.24
N ILE A 115 -6.29 -7.83 64.42
CA ILE A 115 -4.96 -7.35 64.82
C ILE A 115 -4.87 -5.84 64.49
N PRO A 116 -4.82 -4.95 65.49
CA PRO A 116 -4.61 -3.52 65.26
C PRO A 116 -3.17 -3.22 64.89
N ILE A 117 -2.97 -2.42 63.84
CA ILE A 117 -1.67 -1.93 63.35
C ILE A 117 -1.70 -0.41 63.27
N CYS A 118 -0.69 0.27 63.84
CA CYS A 118 -0.61 1.73 63.85
C CYS A 118 0.69 2.28 63.24
N LYS A 119 1.54 1.39 62.68
CA LYS A 119 2.86 1.71 62.11
C LYS A 119 2.97 1.13 60.70
N SER A 120 3.71 1.82 59.84
CA SER A 120 3.94 1.48 58.42
C SER A 120 5.03 0.43 58.20
N ASP A 121 5.89 0.19 59.19
CA ASP A 121 7.10 -0.64 59.11
C ASP A 121 6.87 -2.15 59.30
N ARG A 122 5.61 -2.57 59.53
CA ARG A 122 5.27 -3.98 59.75
C ARG A 122 5.05 -4.70 58.42
N THR A 123 5.69 -5.85 58.22
CA THR A 123 5.40 -6.74 57.10
C THR A 123 3.93 -7.18 57.14
N THR A 124 3.19 -6.87 56.09
CA THR A 124 1.74 -7.06 56.02
C THR A 124 1.41 -8.41 55.37
N SER A 125 0.63 -9.23 56.07
CA SER A 125 -0.02 -10.43 55.51
C SER A 125 -1.52 -10.14 55.38
N TYR A 126 -2.11 -10.28 54.20
CA TYR A 126 -3.51 -9.91 53.96
C TYR A 126 -4.47 -11.10 54.16
N SER A 127 -4.35 -11.73 55.32
CA SER A 127 -5.16 -12.88 55.74
C SER A 127 -6.59 -12.47 56.11
N ARG A 128 -7.56 -13.32 55.76
CA ARG A 128 -8.97 -13.12 56.12
C ARG A 128 -9.31 -13.60 57.52
N ASP A 129 -8.55 -14.58 58.02
CA ASP A 129 -8.73 -15.17 59.35
C ASP A 129 -7.99 -14.35 60.41
N GLU A 130 -6.84 -13.77 60.04
CA GLU A 130 -6.11 -12.77 60.82
C GLU A 130 -6.30 -11.38 60.19
N LEU A 131 -7.42 -10.75 60.50
CA LEU A 131 -7.78 -9.46 59.90
C LEU A 131 -6.94 -8.33 60.49
N ASN A 132 -6.05 -7.80 59.66
CA ASN A 132 -5.27 -6.61 59.97
C ASN A 132 -6.13 -5.34 59.85
N VAL A 133 -6.17 -4.55 60.93
CA VAL A 133 -6.89 -3.27 61.01
C VAL A 133 -5.88 -2.15 61.22
N PHE A 134 -5.65 -1.35 60.18
CA PHE A 134 -4.69 -0.25 60.15
C PHE A 134 -5.33 1.05 60.64
N TYR A 135 -4.82 1.61 61.72
CA TYR A 135 -5.32 2.83 62.35
C TYR A 135 -4.50 4.04 61.92
N LEU A 136 -5.04 4.78 60.94
CA LEU A 136 -4.41 5.97 60.33
C LEU A 136 -4.27 7.13 61.33
N SER A 137 -5.24 7.31 62.22
CA SER A 137 -5.23 8.37 63.25
C SER A 137 -4.52 7.96 64.55
N GLY A 138 -4.07 6.71 64.66
CA GLY A 138 -3.64 6.10 65.92
C GLY A 138 -4.81 5.60 66.77
N LEU A 139 -4.50 4.83 67.82
CA LEU A 139 -5.50 4.12 68.63
C LEU A 139 -5.53 4.63 70.07
N TYR A 140 -6.71 4.90 70.62
CA TYR A 140 -6.81 5.44 71.99
C TYR A 140 -6.35 4.47 73.09
N SER A 141 -6.45 3.16 72.86
CA SER A 141 -5.99 2.14 73.81
C SER A 141 -4.47 2.00 73.89
N ARG A 142 -3.70 2.68 73.03
CA ARG A 142 -2.24 2.62 73.00
C ARG A 142 -1.61 3.74 73.82
N ILE A 143 -0.45 3.46 74.42
CA ILE A 143 0.33 4.42 75.23
C ILE A 143 1.58 4.90 74.48
N ASP A 144 2.12 4.09 73.55
CA ASP A 144 3.26 4.46 72.71
C ASP A 144 2.92 5.69 71.85
N PRO A 145 3.67 6.81 71.93
CA PRO A 145 3.50 7.99 71.09
C PRO A 145 3.38 7.70 69.58
N ASN A 146 4.02 6.63 69.10
CA ASN A 146 3.99 6.22 67.69
C ASN A 146 2.76 5.38 67.32
N GLU A 147 1.96 4.90 68.29
CA GLU A 147 0.76 4.08 68.06
C GLU A 147 -0.54 4.72 68.58
N ARG A 148 -0.42 5.63 69.55
CA ARG A 148 -1.56 6.32 70.15
C ARG A 148 -2.06 7.50 69.32
N VAL A 149 -3.26 7.97 69.66
CA VAL A 149 -3.82 9.21 69.10
C VAL A 149 -2.93 10.41 69.46
N PRO A 150 -2.65 11.33 68.52
CA PRO A 150 -1.81 12.51 68.76
C PRO A 150 -2.27 13.37 69.94
N GLN A 151 -1.34 13.73 70.80
CA GLN A 151 -1.57 14.57 71.98
C GLN A 151 -1.19 16.04 71.78
N ASP A 152 -0.55 16.40 70.66
CA ASP A 152 -0.28 17.78 70.28
C ASP A 152 -0.24 17.96 68.76
N ARG A 153 -0.07 19.21 68.30
CA ARG A 153 -0.01 19.53 66.87
C ARG A 153 1.24 18.95 66.18
N LYS A 154 2.35 18.73 66.89
CA LYS A 154 3.60 18.17 66.33
C LYS A 154 3.44 16.67 66.08
N GLU A 155 2.89 15.94 67.05
CA GLU A 155 2.50 14.54 66.91
C GLU A 155 1.44 14.36 65.83
N TYR A 156 0.49 15.31 65.71
CA TYR A 156 -0.52 15.26 64.65
C TYR A 156 0.10 15.30 63.25
N VAL A 157 1.05 16.21 63.02
CA VAL A 157 1.76 16.30 61.72
C VAL A 157 2.54 15.02 61.44
N LYS A 158 3.24 14.46 62.44
CA LYS A 158 3.94 13.18 62.31
C LYS A 158 2.98 12.03 61.98
N ARG A 159 1.84 11.96 62.67
CA ARG A 159 0.80 10.95 62.43
C ARG A 159 0.18 11.09 61.04
N LYS A 160 -0.06 12.31 60.56
CA LYS A 160 -0.54 12.54 59.19
C LYS A 160 0.43 11.98 58.15
N HIS A 161 1.74 12.16 58.35
CA HIS A 161 2.75 11.56 57.49
C HIS A 161 2.74 10.02 57.55
N GLU A 162 2.67 9.44 58.76
CA GLU A 162 2.57 8.00 58.96
C GLU A 162 1.32 7.40 58.28
N ALA A 163 0.17 8.08 58.41
CA ALA A 163 -1.08 7.69 57.77
C ALA A 163 -0.96 7.64 56.24
N GLN A 164 -0.24 8.61 55.65
CA GLN A 164 0.04 8.63 54.22
C GLN A 164 0.91 7.43 53.81
N LEU A 165 1.94 7.09 54.59
CA LEU A 165 2.79 5.93 54.32
C LEU A 165 2.01 4.62 54.38
N ILE A 166 1.15 4.46 55.37
CA ILE A 166 0.28 3.28 55.52
C ILE A 166 -0.65 3.13 54.29
N LEU A 167 -1.23 4.22 53.80
CA LEU A 167 -2.07 4.21 52.60
C LEU A 167 -1.29 3.99 51.29
N ASN A 168 -0.09 4.56 51.17
CA ASN A 168 0.80 4.27 50.04
C ASN A 168 1.17 2.79 49.98
N ASN A 169 1.53 2.19 51.12
CA ASN A 169 1.86 0.76 51.20
C ASN A 169 0.68 -0.13 50.77
N LEU A 170 -0.57 0.29 51.06
CA LEU A 170 -1.76 -0.40 50.55
C LEU A 170 -1.76 -0.39 49.02
N VAL A 171 -1.75 0.79 48.41
CA VAL A 171 -1.88 0.93 46.95
C VAL A 171 -0.72 0.27 46.22
N ASP A 172 0.51 0.40 46.73
CA ASP A 172 1.69 -0.25 46.14
C ASP A 172 1.61 -1.80 46.25
N SER A 173 0.81 -2.34 47.17
CA SER A 173 0.59 -3.78 47.32
C SER A 173 -0.63 -4.31 46.54
N MET A 174 -1.50 -3.44 46.02
CA MET A 174 -2.73 -3.81 45.35
C MET A 174 -2.48 -4.27 43.90
N SER A 175 -3.05 -5.40 43.54
CA SER A 175 -3.16 -5.86 42.15
C SER A 175 -4.30 -5.10 41.44
N PRO A 176 -4.26 -4.89 40.11
CA PRO A 176 -5.33 -4.25 39.34
C PRO A 176 -6.74 -4.86 39.50
N MET A 177 -6.88 -6.09 40.01
CA MET A 177 -8.17 -6.71 40.33
C MET A 177 -8.63 -6.49 41.78
N ASP A 178 -7.73 -6.09 42.67
CA ASP A 178 -8.06 -5.78 44.05
C ASP A 178 -8.94 -4.53 44.12
N THR A 179 -9.85 -4.48 45.08
CA THR A 179 -10.83 -3.41 45.18
C THR A 179 -10.71 -2.69 46.51
N LEU A 180 -10.65 -1.37 46.47
CA LEU A 180 -10.72 -0.51 47.64
C LEU A 180 -12.12 0.09 47.77
N ILE A 181 -12.80 -0.22 48.86
CA ILE A 181 -14.09 0.38 49.21
C ILE A 181 -13.84 1.48 50.24
N ILE A 182 -14.38 2.67 50.02
CA ILE A 182 -14.27 3.83 50.90
C ILE A 182 -15.66 4.14 51.46
N TYR A 183 -15.78 4.22 52.79
CA TYR A 183 -17.05 4.51 53.45
C TYR A 183 -16.82 5.30 54.73
N GLY A 184 -17.70 6.26 55.06
CA GLY A 184 -17.58 7.07 56.27
C GLY A 184 -16.45 8.11 56.26
N TRP A 185 -15.78 8.33 55.12
CA TRP A 185 -14.75 9.35 54.95
C TRP A 185 -15.38 10.72 54.69
N ASN A 186 -14.89 11.73 55.40
CA ASN A 186 -15.37 13.11 55.30
C ASN A 186 -14.19 14.06 55.06
N PRO A 187 -14.10 14.76 53.92
CA PRO A 187 -12.97 15.62 53.60
C PRO A 187 -12.75 16.74 54.63
N ASN A 188 -13.80 17.15 55.33
CA ASN A 188 -13.76 18.23 56.33
C ASN A 188 -13.41 17.73 57.76
N ASN A 189 -13.48 16.41 58.01
CA ASN A 189 -13.37 15.83 59.34
C ASN A 189 -12.64 14.47 59.33
N ASP A 190 -11.47 14.42 58.69
CA ASP A 190 -10.61 13.23 58.65
C ASP A 190 -9.12 13.63 58.69
N ILE A 191 -8.24 12.69 59.05
CA ILE A 191 -6.78 12.90 59.02
C ILE A 191 -6.24 12.89 57.57
N ILE A 192 -6.92 12.20 56.66
CA ILE A 192 -6.62 12.14 55.23
C ILE A 192 -7.47 13.17 54.49
N SER A 193 -6.82 14.21 53.95
CA SER A 193 -7.47 15.22 53.10
C SER A 193 -7.69 14.72 51.66
N GLY A 194 -8.58 15.36 50.89
CA GLY A 194 -8.84 15.01 49.49
C GLY A 194 -7.58 14.96 48.62
N GLU A 195 -6.68 15.91 48.78
CA GLU A 195 -5.36 15.92 48.10
C GLU A 195 -4.52 14.67 48.42
N ASN A 196 -4.47 14.27 49.69
CA ASN A 196 -3.73 13.10 50.15
C ASN A 196 -4.33 11.81 49.58
N LEU A 197 -5.67 11.76 49.46
CA LEU A 197 -6.40 10.66 48.86
C LEU A 197 -6.13 10.57 47.35
N TYR A 198 -6.15 11.69 46.61
CA TYR A 198 -5.81 11.72 45.18
C TYR A 198 -4.38 11.26 44.90
N GLN A 199 -3.39 11.74 45.66
CA GLN A 199 -1.99 11.32 45.51
C GLN A 199 -1.78 9.80 45.65
N VAL A 200 -2.62 9.13 46.43
CA VAL A 200 -2.56 7.68 46.65
C VAL A 200 -3.36 6.95 45.58
N LEU A 201 -4.61 7.36 45.36
CA LEU A 201 -5.55 6.63 44.50
C LEU A 201 -5.28 6.83 43.00
N SER A 202 -4.66 7.93 42.57
CA SER A 202 -4.28 8.18 41.16
C SER A 202 -3.36 7.10 40.55
N LYS A 203 -2.70 6.29 41.39
CA LYS A 203 -1.89 5.13 40.93
C LYS A 203 -2.72 3.88 40.62
N LEU A 204 -4.00 3.85 41.02
CA LEU A 204 -4.87 2.69 40.82
C LEU A 204 -5.41 2.66 39.38
N SER A 205 -5.82 1.46 38.95
CA SER A 205 -6.46 1.21 37.67
C SER A 205 -7.88 1.78 37.62
N THR A 206 -8.44 1.89 36.43
CA THR A 206 -9.84 2.28 36.24
C THR A 206 -10.81 1.35 36.99
N ASN A 207 -11.83 1.93 37.64
CA ASN A 207 -12.83 1.24 38.46
C ASN A 207 -12.26 0.35 39.58
N GLN A 208 -11.13 0.76 40.16
CA GLN A 208 -10.48 0.02 41.25
C GLN A 208 -10.90 0.49 42.65
N ALA A 209 -11.40 1.73 42.77
CA ALA A 209 -11.88 2.30 44.02
C ALA A 209 -13.38 2.63 43.95
N PHE A 210 -14.10 2.38 45.04
CA PHE A 210 -15.54 2.62 45.16
C PHE A 210 -15.84 3.36 46.45
N MET A 211 -16.44 4.54 46.35
CA MET A 211 -16.79 5.37 47.50
C MET A 211 -18.30 5.43 47.71
N PHE A 212 -18.72 5.10 48.92
CA PHE A 212 -20.08 5.19 49.41
C PHE A 212 -20.17 6.36 50.38
N SER A 213 -20.86 7.42 50.00
CA SER A 213 -20.94 8.65 50.82
C SER A 213 -22.10 8.66 51.81
N GLY A 214 -23.17 7.90 51.56
CA GLY A 214 -24.34 7.88 52.44
C GLY A 214 -24.89 9.29 52.69
N ASN A 215 -24.94 9.70 53.96
CA ASN A 215 -25.37 11.04 54.36
C ASN A 215 -24.25 12.11 54.35
N ILE A 216 -23.00 11.74 54.05
CA ILE A 216 -21.85 12.64 54.09
C ILE A 216 -21.78 13.43 52.78
N ASN A 217 -21.72 14.76 52.87
CA ASN A 217 -21.53 15.60 51.69
C ASN A 217 -20.06 15.57 51.24
N ILE A 218 -19.82 15.08 50.03
CA ILE A 218 -18.48 15.01 49.42
C ILE A 218 -18.42 16.04 48.31
N ASP A 219 -18.00 17.26 48.67
CA ASP A 219 -17.72 18.36 47.75
C ASP A 219 -16.22 18.68 47.84
N ASP A 220 -15.41 17.93 47.07
CA ASP A 220 -13.94 18.02 47.06
C ASP A 220 -13.41 17.90 45.61
N GLU A 221 -12.60 18.87 45.19
CA GLU A 221 -12.06 18.96 43.82
C GLU A 221 -11.20 17.75 43.43
N TYR A 222 -10.41 17.21 44.36
CA TYR A 222 -9.50 16.10 44.11
C TYR A 222 -10.25 14.77 43.92
N VAL A 223 -11.38 14.60 44.60
CA VAL A 223 -12.28 13.46 44.39
C VAL A 223 -12.90 13.53 42.99
N ASN A 224 -13.31 14.71 42.53
CA ASN A 224 -13.87 14.88 41.19
C ASN A 224 -12.85 14.52 40.10
N PHE A 225 -11.56 14.84 40.29
CA PHE A 225 -10.51 14.38 39.37
C PHE A 225 -10.43 12.85 39.27
N LEU A 226 -10.53 12.12 40.40
CA LEU A 226 -10.52 10.63 40.36
C LEU A 226 -11.74 10.05 39.66
N ILE A 227 -12.88 10.74 39.72
CA ILE A 227 -14.11 10.34 39.03
C ILE A 227 -13.97 10.59 37.53
N ASP A 228 -13.43 11.74 37.13
CA ASP A 228 -13.18 12.10 35.72
C ASP A 228 -12.15 11.16 35.07
N GLU A 229 -11.10 10.78 35.81
CA GLU A 229 -10.10 9.78 35.44
C GLU A 229 -10.65 8.33 35.45
N LYS A 230 -11.90 8.13 35.92
CA LYS A 230 -12.60 6.84 36.05
C LYS A 230 -11.89 5.84 36.97
N ILE A 231 -11.09 6.33 37.92
CA ILE A 231 -10.43 5.50 38.93
C ILE A 231 -11.40 5.21 40.09
N LEU A 232 -12.13 6.23 40.52
CA LEU A 232 -13.07 6.19 41.64
C LEU A 232 -14.52 6.23 41.13
N PHE A 233 -15.31 5.25 41.55
CA PHE A 233 -16.77 5.33 41.40
C PHE A 233 -17.38 5.88 42.69
N HIS A 234 -18.22 6.92 42.58
CA HIS A 234 -18.92 7.51 43.71
C HIS A 234 -20.42 7.13 43.70
N SER A 235 -20.91 6.59 44.81
CA SER A 235 -22.32 6.33 45.08
C SER A 235 -22.79 7.08 46.31
N SER A 236 -23.98 7.69 46.23
CA SER A 236 -24.67 8.28 47.39
C SER A 236 -25.42 7.26 48.25
N SER A 237 -25.41 5.98 47.88
CA SER A 237 -26.00 4.90 48.69
C SER A 237 -25.15 4.60 49.92
N LYS A 238 -25.77 4.01 50.95
CA LYS A 238 -25.05 3.49 52.12
C LYS A 238 -24.38 2.16 51.79
N LEU A 239 -23.16 1.94 52.26
CA LEU A 239 -22.47 0.66 52.08
C LEU A 239 -23.22 -0.52 52.74
N PRO A 240 -23.79 -0.40 53.96
CA PRO A 240 -24.58 -1.46 54.57
C PRO A 240 -25.78 -1.91 53.69
N ASP A 241 -26.54 -0.95 53.16
CA ASP A 241 -27.69 -1.24 52.28
C ASP A 241 -27.25 -1.98 51.00
N PHE A 242 -26.08 -1.62 50.45
CA PHE A 242 -25.49 -2.32 49.31
C PHE A 242 -25.09 -3.76 49.64
N ILE A 243 -24.50 -4.00 50.81
CA ILE A 243 -24.10 -5.34 51.28
C ILE A 243 -25.34 -6.21 51.53
N GLU A 244 -26.34 -5.69 52.25
CA GLU A 244 -27.57 -6.42 52.54
C GLU A 244 -28.36 -6.76 51.26
N GLY A 245 -28.36 -5.88 50.26
CA GLY A 245 -29.06 -6.09 49.00
C GLY A 245 -28.36 -7.04 48.02
N ASN A 246 -27.04 -7.22 48.09
CA ASN A 246 -26.26 -7.92 47.05
C ASN A 246 -25.34 -9.05 47.54
N LEU A 247 -24.93 -9.05 48.82
CA LEU A 247 -23.93 -9.98 49.38
C LEU A 247 -24.54 -11.01 50.35
N SER A 248 -25.67 -10.69 50.98
CA SER A 248 -26.36 -11.51 52.01
C SER A 248 -26.91 -12.87 51.52
N VAL A 249 -26.84 -13.17 50.22
CA VAL A 249 -27.35 -14.43 49.63
C VAL A 249 -26.23 -15.48 49.44
N SER A 250 -24.97 -15.20 49.78
CA SER A 250 -23.83 -16.06 49.38
C SER A 250 -22.70 -16.20 50.42
N SER A 251 -23.00 -16.18 51.71
CA SER A 251 -21.99 -16.23 52.78
C SER A 251 -21.31 -17.60 52.96
N ASP A 252 -21.89 -18.70 52.46
CA ASP A 252 -21.33 -20.05 52.59
C ASP A 252 -20.44 -20.51 51.41
N GLU A 253 -20.38 -19.80 50.28
CA GLU A 253 -19.65 -20.26 49.06
C GLU A 253 -18.23 -19.68 48.89
N PHE A 254 -17.77 -18.74 49.73
CA PHE A 254 -16.46 -18.09 49.58
C PHE A 254 -15.37 -18.64 50.52
N GLU A 255 -15.12 -19.95 50.51
CA GLU A 255 -13.83 -20.49 50.94
C GLU A 255 -12.81 -20.29 49.79
N ARG A 256 -12.04 -19.18 49.84
CA ARG A 256 -10.98 -18.90 48.85
C ARG A 256 -9.63 -19.43 49.35
N PRO A 257 -8.89 -20.22 48.55
CA PRO A 257 -7.51 -20.55 48.86
C PRO A 257 -6.56 -19.43 48.39
N PHE A 258 -5.85 -18.81 49.34
CA PHE A 258 -4.57 -18.05 49.29
C PHE A 258 -4.33 -16.94 48.23
N GLU A 259 -3.28 -16.14 48.50
CA GLU A 259 -2.79 -15.01 47.70
C GLU A 259 -2.30 -15.47 46.31
N LEU A 260 -3.15 -15.38 45.28
CA LEU A 260 -2.79 -15.80 43.92
C LEU A 260 -2.36 -14.59 43.08
N ASN A 261 -1.05 -14.46 42.83
CA ASN A 261 -0.53 -13.47 41.88
C ASN A 261 -0.91 -13.80 40.43
N SER A 262 -1.22 -15.06 40.11
CA SER A 262 -1.52 -15.51 38.76
C SER A 262 -2.46 -16.72 38.80
N PHE A 263 -3.64 -16.60 38.16
CA PHE A 263 -4.71 -17.59 38.22
C PHE A 263 -5.52 -17.62 36.92
N ILE A 264 -6.35 -18.65 36.79
CA ILE A 264 -7.33 -18.81 35.71
C ILE A 264 -8.73 -18.73 36.29
N LYS A 265 -9.61 -17.98 35.61
CA LYS A 265 -11.02 -17.85 35.98
C LYS A 265 -11.78 -19.13 35.63
N LEU A 266 -12.45 -19.72 36.61
CA LEU A 266 -13.37 -20.84 36.44
C LEU A 266 -14.71 -20.47 37.09
N SER A 267 -15.61 -19.82 36.34
CA SER A 267 -17.03 -19.48 36.63
C SER A 267 -17.37 -18.97 38.05
N ASP A 268 -17.15 -19.77 39.09
CA ASP A 268 -17.41 -19.53 40.50
C ASP A 268 -16.13 -19.33 41.35
N ARG A 269 -14.94 -19.71 40.85
CA ARG A 269 -13.67 -19.65 41.59
C ARG A 269 -12.45 -19.33 40.71
N ALA A 270 -11.35 -18.93 41.36
CA ALA A 270 -10.04 -18.78 40.76
C ALA A 270 -9.19 -20.04 40.99
N VAL A 271 -8.49 -20.51 39.95
CA VAL A 271 -7.62 -21.70 40.03
C VAL A 271 -6.17 -21.29 39.77
N GLU A 272 -5.29 -21.54 40.74
CA GLU A 272 -3.84 -21.36 40.57
C GLU A 272 -3.27 -22.47 39.70
N VAL A 273 -2.40 -22.09 38.74
CA VAL A 273 -1.65 -23.07 37.95
C VAL A 273 -0.35 -23.43 38.70
N PRO A 274 -0.13 -24.69 39.10
CA PRO A 274 1.09 -25.08 39.78
C PRO A 274 2.33 -24.75 38.95
N THR A 275 3.39 -24.27 39.61
CA THR A 275 4.69 -23.95 38.96
C THR A 275 5.24 -25.10 38.12
N ARG A 276 4.98 -26.35 38.50
CA ARG A 276 5.33 -27.55 37.73
C ARG A 276 4.62 -27.59 36.37
N ILE A 277 3.30 -27.37 36.33
CA ILE A 277 2.50 -27.34 35.09
C ILE A 277 2.92 -26.16 34.21
N ARG A 278 3.18 -25.00 34.83
CA ARG A 278 3.66 -23.81 34.11
C ARG A 278 5.04 -24.02 33.48
N ARG A 279 5.99 -24.67 34.18
CA ARG A 279 7.30 -24.99 33.60
C ARG A 279 7.21 -25.97 32.42
N LEU A 280 6.31 -26.94 32.52
CA LEU A 280 6.08 -27.93 31.45
C LEU A 280 5.57 -27.28 30.17
N ILE A 281 4.61 -26.36 30.28
CA ILE A 281 4.01 -25.71 29.11
C ILE A 281 4.90 -24.61 28.51
N ASN A 282 5.63 -23.86 29.35
CA ASN A 282 6.47 -22.73 28.93
C ASN A 282 7.59 -23.11 27.96
N HIS A 283 7.93 -24.40 27.84
CA HIS A 283 8.87 -24.87 26.84
C HIS A 283 8.31 -24.83 25.40
N TYR A 284 6.98 -24.93 25.26
CA TYR A 284 6.30 -25.01 23.96
C TYR A 284 5.42 -23.78 23.67
N GLY A 285 4.85 -23.19 24.72
CA GLY A 285 3.82 -22.17 24.59
C GLY A 285 3.53 -21.51 25.94
N MET A 286 2.28 -21.13 26.17
CA MET A 286 1.82 -20.48 27.39
C MET A 286 0.37 -20.86 27.71
N VAL A 287 0.04 -20.81 28.99
CA VAL A 287 -1.34 -20.93 29.46
C VAL A 287 -1.91 -19.53 29.56
N VAL A 288 -3.13 -19.33 29.06
CA VAL A 288 -3.78 -18.00 29.05
C VAL A 288 -4.34 -17.72 30.44
N GLU A 289 -3.72 -16.77 31.13
CA GLU A 289 -3.96 -16.43 32.53
C GLU A 289 -4.43 -14.98 32.69
N ASP A 290 -5.06 -14.65 33.82
CA ASP A 290 -5.60 -13.30 34.07
C ASP A 290 -4.52 -12.22 34.11
N GLU A 291 -3.29 -12.58 34.52
CA GLU A 291 -2.13 -11.70 34.56
C GLU A 291 -1.86 -11.01 33.20
N PHE A 292 -2.11 -11.68 32.08
CA PHE A 292 -1.89 -11.14 30.75
C PHE A 292 -2.83 -9.98 30.37
N PHE A 293 -3.93 -9.82 31.09
CA PHE A 293 -4.96 -8.83 30.80
C PHE A 293 -5.08 -7.73 31.85
N ASN A 294 -4.35 -7.83 32.96
CA ASN A 294 -4.51 -6.97 34.12
C ASN A 294 -3.55 -5.75 34.16
N ASN A 295 -2.64 -5.59 33.20
CA ASN A 295 -1.68 -4.47 33.24
C ASN A 295 -2.31 -3.13 32.81
N ILE A 296 -1.95 -2.05 33.50
CA ILE A 296 -2.34 -0.67 33.16
C ILE A 296 -1.66 -0.29 31.84
N THR A 297 -2.46 0.02 30.83
CA THR A 297 -1.98 0.59 29.57
C THR A 297 -1.84 2.10 29.71
N HIS A 298 -0.60 2.59 29.83
CA HIS A 298 -0.30 4.02 29.92
C HIS A 298 -0.34 4.74 28.56
N ASP A 299 -0.03 4.04 27.46
CA ASP A 299 -0.06 4.57 26.08
C ASP A 299 -0.65 3.54 25.10
N ALA A 300 -1.80 3.86 24.50
CA ALA A 300 -2.49 3.00 23.55
C ALA A 300 -1.81 2.96 22.16
N ASP A 301 -1.10 4.02 21.78
CA ASP A 301 -0.43 4.10 20.48
C ASP A 301 0.87 3.28 20.49
N GLU A 302 1.60 3.30 21.60
CA GLU A 302 2.77 2.42 21.81
C GLU A 302 2.35 0.95 21.79
N LEU A 303 1.29 0.59 22.53
CA LEU A 303 0.75 -0.77 22.52
C LEU A 303 0.31 -1.21 21.11
N PHE A 304 -0.24 -0.31 20.31
CA PHE A 304 -0.63 -0.63 18.93
C PHE A 304 0.58 -0.89 18.03
N LYS A 305 1.68 -0.15 18.19
CA LYS A 305 2.93 -0.41 17.47
C LYS A 305 3.54 -1.75 17.86
N ASP A 306 3.59 -2.04 19.16
CA ASP A 306 4.06 -3.32 19.67
C ASP A 306 3.21 -4.48 19.14
N PHE A 307 1.89 -4.30 19.12
CA PHE A 307 0.97 -5.27 18.51
C PHE A 307 1.31 -5.54 17.03
N LEU A 308 1.54 -4.50 16.22
CA LEU A 308 1.85 -4.68 14.79
C LEU A 308 3.20 -5.36 14.56
N PHE A 309 4.16 -5.17 15.46
CA PHE A 309 5.51 -5.71 15.33
C PHE A 309 5.63 -7.14 15.88
N GLU A 310 5.18 -7.37 17.13
CA GLU A 310 5.43 -8.61 17.87
C GLU A 310 4.39 -9.72 17.63
N SER A 311 3.15 -9.39 17.23
CA SER A 311 2.05 -10.38 17.12
C SER A 311 2.28 -11.50 16.10
N SER A 312 3.31 -11.37 15.26
CA SER A 312 3.75 -12.43 14.36
C SER A 312 4.63 -13.50 15.01
N ARG A 313 5.20 -13.20 16.18
CA ARG A 313 6.10 -14.06 16.95
C ARG A 313 5.43 -14.58 18.21
N ILE A 314 4.84 -13.68 18.99
CA ILE A 314 4.21 -13.98 20.28
C ILE A 314 2.96 -13.10 20.39
N PRO A 315 1.82 -13.62 20.91
CA PRO A 315 0.63 -12.80 21.11
C PRO A 315 0.87 -11.64 22.07
N VAL A 316 0.49 -10.43 21.66
CA VAL A 316 0.38 -9.26 22.55
C VAL A 316 -1.00 -9.28 23.20
N TRP A 317 -1.15 -9.96 24.35
CA TRP A 317 -2.45 -10.25 24.96
C TRP A 317 -3.27 -9.00 25.32
N LEU A 318 -2.62 -7.91 25.76
CA LEU A 318 -3.28 -6.64 26.08
C LEU A 318 -3.95 -5.98 24.86
N ALA A 319 -3.62 -6.40 23.63
CA ALA A 319 -4.21 -5.86 22.41
C ALA A 319 -5.70 -6.23 22.26
N TYR A 320 -6.12 -7.42 22.72
CA TYR A 320 -7.47 -7.93 22.49
C TYR A 320 -8.54 -7.24 23.38
N PRO A 321 -8.34 -7.06 24.70
CA PRO A 321 -9.26 -6.25 25.52
C PRO A 321 -9.40 -4.80 25.01
N ASN A 322 -8.33 -4.24 24.47
CA ASN A 322 -8.28 -2.88 23.94
C ASN A 322 -8.80 -2.75 22.49
N ASN A 323 -9.33 -3.84 21.89
CA ASN A 323 -9.82 -3.88 20.50
C ASN A 323 -8.80 -3.28 19.50
N LEU A 324 -7.53 -3.65 19.65
CA LEU A 324 -6.47 -3.21 18.74
C LEU A 324 -6.38 -4.10 17.49
N ASP A 325 -6.85 -5.34 17.56
CA ASP A 325 -6.81 -6.26 16.43
C ASP A 325 -7.98 -6.05 15.45
N PHE A 326 -7.77 -6.40 14.19
CA PHE A 326 -8.81 -6.38 13.17
C PHE A 326 -9.45 -7.76 13.01
N GLU A 327 -10.76 -7.86 13.30
CA GLU A 327 -11.52 -9.10 13.15
C GLU A 327 -11.77 -9.41 11.66
N ARG A 328 -11.10 -10.45 11.14
CA ARG A 328 -11.36 -10.97 9.79
C ARG A 328 -12.71 -11.70 9.73
N GLU A 329 -13.38 -11.66 8.58
CA GLU A 329 -14.73 -12.25 8.42
C GLU A 329 -14.78 -13.77 8.73
N TYR A 330 -13.71 -14.50 8.39
CA TYR A 330 -13.61 -15.93 8.65
C TYR A 330 -13.54 -16.27 10.16
N TYR A 331 -13.21 -15.32 11.02
CA TYR A 331 -13.09 -15.54 12.46
C TYR A 331 -14.41 -16.01 13.08
N LYS A 332 -15.54 -15.47 12.63
CA LYS A 332 -16.88 -15.86 13.12
C LYS A 332 -17.17 -17.34 12.84
N VAL A 333 -16.69 -17.85 11.70
CA VAL A 333 -16.83 -19.27 11.33
C VAL A 333 -15.94 -20.13 12.23
N LEU A 334 -14.70 -19.71 12.51
CA LEU A 334 -13.81 -20.38 13.44
C LEU A 334 -14.40 -20.45 14.86
N HIS A 335 -14.80 -19.31 15.40
CA HIS A 335 -15.34 -19.20 16.75
C HIS A 335 -16.64 -20.03 16.92
N SER A 336 -17.55 -19.98 15.94
CA SER A 336 -18.79 -20.78 15.99
C SER A 336 -18.54 -22.29 15.88
N LYS A 337 -17.58 -22.71 15.05
CA LYS A 337 -17.21 -24.13 14.92
C LYS A 337 -16.58 -24.66 16.21
N VAL A 338 -15.64 -23.94 16.81
CA VAL A 338 -15.03 -24.32 18.10
C VAL A 338 -16.10 -24.45 19.18
N ASN A 339 -17.00 -23.47 19.30
CA ASN A 339 -18.11 -23.51 20.24
C ASN A 339 -19.09 -24.68 19.99
N SER A 340 -19.29 -25.07 18.74
CA SER A 340 -20.13 -26.22 18.41
C SER A 340 -19.52 -27.55 18.88
N GLU A 341 -18.19 -27.70 18.75
CA GLU A 341 -17.45 -28.87 19.21
C GLU A 341 -17.43 -28.94 20.74
N ILE A 342 -17.22 -27.81 21.43
CA ILE A 342 -17.31 -27.72 22.90
C ILE A 342 -18.68 -28.19 23.40
N LYS A 343 -19.77 -27.73 22.77
CA LYS A 343 -21.15 -28.07 23.17
C LYS A 343 -21.51 -29.54 22.94
N SER A 344 -20.82 -30.22 22.02
CA SER A 344 -21.13 -31.61 21.68
C SER A 344 -20.88 -32.61 22.85
N LYS A 345 -20.10 -32.20 23.86
CA LYS A 345 -19.67 -33.00 25.03
C LYS A 345 -19.01 -34.35 24.70
N LYS A 346 -18.72 -34.63 23.43
CA LYS A 346 -17.97 -35.81 22.97
C LYS A 346 -16.48 -35.50 22.97
N VAL A 347 -15.66 -36.54 23.16
CA VAL A 347 -14.21 -36.45 22.99
C VAL A 347 -13.92 -36.15 21.52
N CYS A 348 -13.20 -35.06 21.25
CA CYS A 348 -12.91 -34.63 19.88
C CYS A 348 -11.73 -35.44 19.31
N GLU A 349 -12.01 -36.27 18.30
CA GLU A 349 -10.97 -37.08 17.63
C GLU A 349 -10.24 -36.31 16.52
N SER A 350 -10.90 -35.31 15.93
CA SER A 350 -10.38 -34.57 14.77
C SER A 350 -10.11 -33.10 15.11
N PRO A 351 -8.90 -32.57 14.85
CA PRO A 351 -8.57 -31.18 15.10
C PRO A 351 -9.37 -30.24 14.18
N ILE A 352 -9.47 -28.97 14.58
CA ILE A 352 -9.94 -27.89 13.72
C ILE A 352 -8.72 -27.22 13.09
N ILE A 353 -8.70 -27.09 11.76
CA ILE A 353 -7.56 -26.56 11.03
C ILE A 353 -7.89 -25.20 10.42
N LEU A 354 -7.17 -24.15 10.84
CA LEU A 354 -7.21 -22.83 10.20
C LEU A 354 -6.08 -22.74 9.17
N HIS A 355 -6.43 -22.66 7.88
CA HIS A 355 -5.44 -22.68 6.80
C HIS A 355 -5.52 -21.49 5.85
N GLY A 356 -4.37 -21.08 5.31
CA GLY A 356 -4.27 -20.06 4.26
C GLY A 356 -2.84 -19.53 4.10
N SER A 357 -2.63 -18.63 3.15
CA SER A 357 -1.29 -18.09 2.86
C SER A 357 -0.75 -17.19 3.98
N THR A 358 0.53 -16.82 3.90
CA THR A 358 1.13 -15.85 4.82
C THR A 358 0.38 -14.52 4.79
N GLY A 359 0.32 -13.85 5.96
CA GLY A 359 -0.21 -12.49 6.04
C GLY A 359 -1.72 -12.41 5.91
N THR A 360 -2.47 -13.50 6.09
CA THR A 360 -3.94 -13.52 6.14
C THR A 360 -4.51 -13.23 7.53
N GLY A 361 -3.69 -13.23 8.59
CA GLY A 361 -4.12 -12.98 9.98
C GLY A 361 -4.43 -14.24 10.81
N LYS A 362 -3.90 -15.41 10.45
CA LYS A 362 -4.13 -16.68 11.18
C LYS A 362 -3.69 -16.63 12.65
N SER A 363 -2.46 -16.18 12.91
CA SER A 363 -1.89 -16.10 14.26
C SER A 363 -2.69 -15.17 15.17
N ILE A 364 -3.07 -14.00 14.64
CA ILE A 364 -3.92 -13.02 15.35
C ILE A 364 -5.30 -13.63 15.63
N ALA A 365 -5.91 -14.32 14.67
CA ALA A 365 -7.19 -14.98 14.87
C ALA A 365 -7.16 -16.12 15.92
N LEU A 366 -6.06 -16.89 16.00
CA LEU A 366 -5.89 -17.91 17.03
C LEU A 366 -5.74 -17.31 18.42
N ALA A 367 -4.97 -16.23 18.56
CA ALA A 367 -4.81 -15.55 19.83
C ALA A 367 -6.11 -14.83 20.27
N ARG A 368 -6.87 -14.25 19.32
CA ARG A 368 -8.22 -13.73 19.60
C ARG A 368 -9.17 -14.84 20.09
N LEU A 369 -9.13 -16.02 19.46
CA LEU A 369 -9.91 -17.18 19.90
C LEU A 369 -9.56 -17.57 21.34
N CYS A 370 -8.28 -17.56 21.69
CA CYS A 370 -7.83 -17.81 23.06
C CYS A 370 -8.42 -16.80 24.05
N TYR A 371 -8.41 -15.51 23.72
CA TYR A 371 -8.98 -14.46 24.57
C TYR A 371 -10.50 -14.60 24.73
N ASP A 372 -11.25 -14.84 23.64
CA ASP A 372 -12.70 -15.01 23.71
C ASP A 372 -13.10 -16.24 24.57
N LEU A 373 -12.37 -17.35 24.42
CA LEU A 373 -12.59 -18.56 25.24
C LEU A 373 -12.15 -18.38 26.70
N TYR A 374 -11.10 -17.59 26.94
CA TYR A 374 -10.66 -17.22 28.28
C TYR A 374 -11.77 -16.45 29.02
N LYS A 375 -12.38 -15.47 28.35
CA LYS A 375 -13.45 -14.62 28.90
C LYS A 375 -14.69 -15.42 29.35
N ASP A 376 -14.97 -16.56 28.72
CA ASP A 376 -16.08 -17.44 29.13
C ASP A 376 -15.88 -18.07 30.51
N GLY A 377 -14.65 -18.13 31.03
CA GLY A 377 -14.33 -18.63 32.38
C GLY A 377 -14.70 -20.09 32.60
N LYS A 378 -14.67 -20.93 31.56
CA LYS A 378 -15.11 -22.35 31.61
C LYS A 378 -14.08 -23.35 31.11
N TYR A 379 -13.07 -22.87 30.39
CA TYR A 379 -12.13 -23.69 29.63
C TYR A 379 -10.71 -23.42 30.09
N PHE A 380 -9.88 -24.45 30.03
CA PHE A 380 -8.44 -24.28 30.20
C PHE A 380 -7.82 -24.03 28.82
N VAL A 381 -7.28 -22.83 28.60
CA VAL A 381 -6.81 -22.39 27.27
C VAL A 381 -5.29 -22.38 27.22
N VAL A 382 -4.73 -23.09 26.23
CA VAL A 382 -3.29 -23.20 25.98
C VAL A 382 -2.99 -22.66 24.59
N TYR A 383 -2.01 -21.76 24.49
CA TYR A 383 -1.49 -21.25 23.23
C TYR A 383 -0.07 -21.79 22.99
N ILE A 384 0.17 -22.42 21.84
CA ILE A 384 1.47 -23.01 21.47
C ILE A 384 2.04 -22.24 20.28
N ASN A 385 3.29 -21.77 20.41
CA ASN A 385 3.95 -20.93 19.41
C ASN A 385 4.60 -21.75 18.28
N SER A 386 4.87 -21.09 17.16
CA SER A 386 5.46 -21.66 15.93
C SER A 386 6.92 -22.12 16.05
N TYR A 387 7.65 -21.75 17.10
CA TYR A 387 9.08 -22.08 17.24
C TYR A 387 9.36 -23.52 17.74
N SER A 388 8.33 -24.24 18.19
CA SER A 388 8.49 -25.60 18.73
C SER A 388 8.20 -26.67 17.68
N ASP A 389 9.24 -27.07 16.94
CA ASP A 389 9.12 -28.09 15.88
C ASP A 389 8.77 -29.49 16.42
N THR A 390 8.95 -29.75 17.72
CA THR A 390 8.68 -31.08 18.33
C THR A 390 7.94 -30.96 19.66
N LEU A 391 6.61 -31.05 19.60
CA LEU A 391 5.74 -31.09 20.78
C LEU A 391 5.76 -32.48 21.44
N ASP A 392 6.08 -32.58 22.73
CA ASP A 392 5.90 -33.83 23.48
C ASP A 392 4.43 -34.02 23.91
N PHE A 393 3.75 -34.98 23.28
CA PHE A 393 2.34 -35.28 23.56
C PHE A 393 2.10 -35.73 25.01
N LYS A 394 3.11 -36.29 25.69
CA LYS A 394 2.99 -36.67 27.11
C LYS A 394 2.79 -35.45 28.00
N VAL A 395 3.53 -34.37 27.71
CA VAL A 395 3.43 -33.11 28.45
C VAL A 395 2.04 -32.52 28.32
N ILE A 396 1.49 -32.48 27.10
CA ILE A 396 0.13 -31.96 26.87
C ILE A 396 -0.93 -32.83 27.56
N ASN A 397 -0.78 -34.16 27.55
CA ASN A 397 -1.70 -35.04 28.26
C ASN A 397 -1.71 -34.77 29.77
N GLU A 398 -0.54 -34.54 30.37
CA GLU A 398 -0.44 -34.22 31.80
C GLU A 398 -1.10 -32.87 32.14
N VAL A 399 -0.99 -31.89 31.25
CA VAL A 399 -1.68 -30.60 31.38
C VAL A 399 -3.20 -30.77 31.29
N CYS A 400 -3.70 -31.56 30.32
CA CYS A 400 -5.13 -31.86 30.20
C CYS A 400 -5.67 -32.59 31.43
N GLU A 401 -4.92 -33.56 31.96
CA GLU A 401 -5.27 -34.30 33.17
C GLU A 401 -5.41 -33.38 34.39
N TRP A 402 -4.47 -32.46 34.56
CA TRP A 402 -4.53 -31.46 35.61
C TRP A 402 -5.76 -30.54 35.45
N ALA A 403 -6.08 -30.09 34.24
CA ALA A 403 -7.24 -29.26 33.99
C ALA A 403 -8.56 -29.99 34.30
N GLU A 404 -8.68 -31.25 33.89
CA GLU A 404 -9.85 -32.09 34.20
C GLU A 404 -10.04 -32.28 35.71
N SER A 405 -8.93 -32.47 36.45
CA SER A 405 -8.93 -32.62 37.91
C SER A 405 -9.41 -31.37 38.65
N ASN A 406 -9.36 -30.20 38.00
CA ASN A 406 -9.81 -28.92 38.53
C ASN A 406 -11.21 -28.49 38.03
N SER A 407 -11.94 -29.41 37.40
CA SER A 407 -13.32 -29.22 36.91
C SER A 407 -13.46 -28.27 35.70
N PHE A 408 -12.39 -28.06 34.92
CA PHE A 408 -12.53 -27.37 33.63
C PHE A 408 -13.39 -28.19 32.67
N THR A 409 -14.25 -27.53 31.90
CA THR A 409 -15.19 -28.22 30.99
C THR A 409 -14.47 -28.95 29.86
N SER A 410 -13.42 -28.30 29.33
CA SER A 410 -12.57 -28.82 28.27
C SER A 410 -11.24 -28.04 28.27
N THR A 411 -10.19 -28.66 27.74
CA THR A 411 -8.92 -28.00 27.43
C THR A 411 -8.90 -27.60 25.96
N VAL A 412 -8.73 -26.31 25.65
CA VAL A 412 -8.61 -25.83 24.26
C VAL A 412 -7.15 -25.50 23.97
N ILE A 413 -6.59 -26.18 22.97
CA ILE A 413 -5.18 -26.07 22.57
C ILE A 413 -5.13 -25.36 21.22
N CYS A 414 -4.75 -24.09 21.22
CA CYS A 414 -4.48 -23.33 20.01
C CYS A 414 -3.01 -23.45 19.66
N TRP A 415 -2.70 -24.23 18.63
CA TRP A 415 -1.34 -24.47 18.17
C TRP A 415 -1.06 -23.73 16.86
N ASP A 416 -0.34 -22.62 16.97
CA ASP A 416 0.11 -21.83 15.82
C ASP A 416 1.40 -22.41 15.22
N GLY A 417 1.36 -23.68 14.78
CA GLY A 417 2.55 -24.42 14.36
C GLY A 417 2.91 -24.28 12.88
N MET A 418 1.99 -23.86 12.01
CA MET A 418 2.14 -23.97 10.53
C MET A 418 2.58 -25.37 10.05
N ASN A 419 2.27 -26.41 10.83
CA ASN A 419 2.66 -27.80 10.60
C ASN A 419 1.72 -28.55 9.65
N SER A 420 2.11 -29.76 9.26
CA SER A 420 1.23 -30.68 8.53
C SER A 420 0.02 -31.11 9.37
N ILE A 421 -1.08 -31.41 8.68
CA ILE A 421 -2.35 -31.82 9.28
C ILE A 421 -2.19 -33.09 10.14
N ASP A 422 -1.36 -34.03 9.68
CA ASP A 422 -1.09 -35.30 10.36
C ASP A 422 -0.53 -35.09 11.77
N THR A 423 0.24 -34.02 11.97
CA THR A 423 0.81 -33.68 13.28
C THR A 423 -0.30 -33.32 14.27
N TYR A 424 -1.24 -32.47 13.86
CA TYR A 424 -2.39 -32.09 14.67
C TYR A 424 -3.36 -33.27 14.89
N GLN A 425 -3.58 -34.09 13.86
CA GLN A 425 -4.41 -35.28 13.93
C GLN A 425 -3.85 -36.30 14.92
N SER A 426 -2.52 -36.48 14.91
CA SER A 426 -1.81 -37.38 15.82
C SER A 426 -1.96 -36.94 17.28
N LEU A 427 -1.82 -35.63 17.57
CA LEU A 427 -2.05 -35.09 18.90
C LEU A 427 -3.51 -35.28 19.36
N SER A 428 -4.47 -34.90 18.51
CA SER A 428 -5.90 -35.01 18.83
C SER A 428 -6.32 -36.46 19.08
N SER A 429 -5.84 -37.39 18.25
CA SER A 429 -6.10 -38.83 18.39
C SER A 429 -5.43 -39.40 19.65
N TYR A 430 -4.19 -38.99 19.93
CA TYR A 430 -3.44 -39.41 21.11
C TYR A 430 -4.15 -39.02 22.42
N LEU A 431 -4.65 -37.78 22.51
CA LEU A 431 -5.39 -37.30 23.68
C LEU A 431 -6.79 -37.92 23.75
N SER A 432 -7.47 -38.06 22.61
CA SER A 432 -8.79 -38.70 22.54
C SER A 432 -8.76 -40.16 22.99
N SER A 433 -7.74 -40.92 22.56
CA SER A 433 -7.55 -42.33 22.98
C SER A 433 -7.38 -42.52 24.50
N ARG A 434 -7.03 -41.44 25.21
CA ARG A 434 -6.89 -41.39 26.68
C ARG A 434 -8.12 -40.80 27.38
N GLY A 435 -9.19 -40.52 26.63
CA GLY A 435 -10.44 -39.97 27.15
C GLY A 435 -10.38 -38.50 27.52
N ARG A 436 -9.37 -37.75 27.06
CA ARG A 436 -9.19 -36.34 27.43
C ARG A 436 -10.22 -35.43 26.75
N LYS A 437 -10.91 -34.59 27.52
CA LYS A 437 -11.84 -33.57 27.00
C LYS A 437 -11.04 -32.38 26.47
N GLN A 438 -10.68 -32.46 25.20
CA GLN A 438 -9.82 -31.49 24.55
C GLN A 438 -10.30 -31.08 23.16
N ILE A 439 -9.89 -29.90 22.71
CA ILE A 439 -10.05 -29.44 21.32
C ILE A 439 -8.72 -28.87 20.83
N VAL A 440 -8.14 -29.50 19.81
CA VAL A 440 -6.97 -28.98 19.10
C VAL A 440 -7.40 -28.06 17.97
N VAL A 441 -6.91 -26.83 17.96
CA VAL A 441 -7.03 -25.88 16.85
C VAL A 441 -5.64 -25.60 16.31
N GLY A 442 -5.35 -26.06 15.08
CA GLY A 442 -4.04 -25.92 14.45
C GLY A 442 -4.03 -24.88 13.32
N SER A 443 -2.91 -24.19 13.12
CA SER A 443 -2.67 -23.37 11.92
C SER A 443 -1.88 -24.14 10.86
N SER A 444 -2.22 -23.92 9.58
CA SER A 444 -1.50 -24.50 8.44
C SER A 444 -1.38 -23.48 7.30
N TYR A 445 -0.41 -23.69 6.42
CA TYR A 445 -0.45 -23.10 5.08
C TYR A 445 -1.63 -23.67 4.28
N LYS A 446 -2.01 -22.97 3.20
CA LYS A 446 -3.23 -23.25 2.44
C LYS A 446 -3.31 -24.71 1.95
N ILE A 447 -4.49 -25.29 2.09
CA ILE A 447 -4.79 -26.67 1.74
C ILE A 447 -5.73 -26.66 0.53
N ASN A 448 -5.27 -27.19 -0.60
CA ASN A 448 -6.04 -27.14 -1.85
C ASN A 448 -7.17 -28.19 -1.94
N ASP A 449 -7.13 -29.23 -1.09
CA ASP A 449 -8.12 -30.31 -1.02
C ASP A 449 -9.02 -30.21 0.23
N SER A 450 -9.44 -28.99 0.60
CA SER A 450 -10.23 -28.72 1.82
C SER A 450 -11.52 -29.54 1.93
N LYS A 451 -12.13 -29.95 0.80
CA LYS A 451 -13.32 -30.81 0.78
C LYS A 451 -13.10 -32.20 1.41
N LYS A 452 -11.86 -32.68 1.49
CA LYS A 452 -11.52 -33.95 2.15
C LYS A 452 -11.38 -33.83 3.67
N ILE A 453 -11.22 -32.61 4.20
CA ILE A 453 -10.98 -32.38 5.63
C ILE A 453 -12.25 -31.78 6.23
N LYS A 454 -12.99 -32.60 7.00
CA LYS A 454 -14.28 -32.19 7.59
C LYS A 454 -14.23 -30.93 8.45
N ASN A 455 -13.08 -30.61 9.05
CA ASN A 455 -12.90 -29.54 10.03
C ASN A 455 -11.85 -28.49 9.61
N SER A 456 -11.82 -28.09 8.34
CA SER A 456 -10.92 -27.04 7.84
C SER A 456 -11.64 -25.71 7.59
N ILE A 457 -10.99 -24.59 7.92
CA ILE A 457 -11.48 -23.23 7.73
C ILE A 457 -10.43 -22.42 6.97
N GLU A 458 -10.84 -21.80 5.86
CA GLU A 458 -9.94 -21.03 5.01
C GLU A 458 -9.85 -19.56 5.46
N SER A 459 -8.64 -19.10 5.74
CA SER A 459 -8.31 -17.67 5.88
C SER A 459 -8.06 -17.07 4.50
N LYS A 460 -9.04 -16.33 3.97
CA LYS A 460 -8.99 -15.79 2.60
C LYS A 460 -7.95 -14.66 2.44
N GLU A 461 -7.28 -14.68 1.30
CA GLU A 461 -6.23 -13.72 0.92
C GLU A 461 -6.79 -12.34 0.57
N GLN A 462 -7.97 -12.34 -0.05
CA GLN A 462 -8.65 -11.14 -0.52
C GLN A 462 -9.74 -10.68 0.44
N PHE A 463 -9.95 -9.38 0.49
CA PHE A 463 -11.08 -8.78 1.18
C PHE A 463 -12.40 -9.10 0.47
N SER A 464 -13.45 -9.35 1.24
CA SER A 464 -14.82 -9.16 0.76
C SER A 464 -15.15 -7.66 0.70
N GLU A 465 -16.18 -7.26 -0.06
CA GLU A 465 -16.60 -5.84 -0.11
C GLU A 465 -16.93 -5.29 1.28
N LYS A 466 -17.61 -6.11 2.10
CA LYS A 466 -17.95 -5.78 3.49
C LYS A 466 -16.71 -5.65 4.37
N GLU A 467 -15.77 -6.59 4.23
CA GLU A 467 -14.53 -6.59 5.00
C GLU A 467 -13.67 -5.36 4.67
N ASN A 468 -13.59 -4.96 3.40
CA ASN A 468 -12.87 -3.76 2.97
C ASN A 468 -13.42 -2.48 3.61
N ILE A 469 -14.76 -2.34 3.66
CA ILE A 469 -15.41 -1.20 4.34
C ILE A 469 -15.07 -1.19 5.84
N SER A 470 -15.15 -2.35 6.50
CA SER A 470 -14.83 -2.46 7.93
C SER A 470 -13.36 -2.16 8.23
N PHE A 471 -12.44 -2.58 7.35
CA PHE A 471 -11.02 -2.33 7.52
C PHE A 471 -10.66 -0.85 7.37
N LYS A 472 -11.31 -0.15 6.42
CA LYS A 472 -11.16 1.32 6.29
C LYS A 472 -11.61 2.05 7.54
N LYS A 473 -12.75 1.64 8.12
CA LYS A 473 -13.24 2.20 9.37
C LYS A 473 -12.23 1.97 10.50
N TYR A 474 -11.75 0.74 10.63
CA TYR A 474 -10.73 0.37 11.60
C TYR A 474 -9.46 1.23 11.50
N LEU A 475 -8.91 1.44 10.29
CA LEU A 475 -7.71 2.29 10.12
C LEU A 475 -7.96 3.75 10.49
N LYS A 476 -9.15 4.28 10.16
CA LYS A 476 -9.55 5.65 10.52
C LYS A 476 -9.68 5.81 12.04
N ASP A 477 -10.24 4.82 12.71
CA ASP A 477 -10.38 4.79 14.18
C ASP A 477 -9.01 4.75 14.89
N LYS A 478 -7.94 4.32 14.20
CA LYS A 478 -6.55 4.32 14.70
C LYS A 478 -5.73 5.54 14.21
N ASN A 479 -6.37 6.62 13.77
CA ASN A 479 -5.74 7.84 13.28
C ASN A 479 -4.77 7.67 12.09
N ILE A 480 -4.91 6.60 11.31
CA ILE A 480 -4.11 6.40 10.10
C ILE A 480 -4.85 7.07 8.93
N ILE A 481 -4.43 8.30 8.61
CA ILE A 481 -5.00 9.15 7.55
C ILE A 481 -4.26 8.89 6.23
N PHE A 482 -5.00 8.79 5.14
CA PHE A 482 -4.45 8.57 3.80
C PHE A 482 -4.91 9.66 2.82
N GLU A 483 -4.03 10.06 1.90
CA GLU A 483 -4.40 10.88 0.74
C GLU A 483 -5.22 10.02 -0.25
N ASP A 484 -6.29 10.58 -0.82
CA ASP A 484 -7.24 9.95 -1.76
C ASP A 484 -6.59 9.39 -3.05
N THR A 485 -5.27 9.50 -3.19
CA THR A 485 -4.47 8.97 -4.31
C THR A 485 -4.46 7.44 -4.43
N PHE A 486 -4.87 6.67 -3.42
CA PHE A 486 -5.10 5.22 -3.55
C PHE A 486 -6.54 4.91 -3.96
N SER A 487 -6.91 5.28 -5.19
CA SER A 487 -8.26 5.12 -5.76
C SER A 487 -8.75 3.66 -5.86
N SER A 488 -7.90 2.66 -5.60
CA SER A 488 -8.31 1.29 -5.29
C SER A 488 -7.38 0.70 -4.23
N TYR A 489 -7.94 0.33 -3.07
CA TYR A 489 -7.26 -0.62 -2.19
C TYR A 489 -7.08 -1.91 -2.98
N ASN A 490 -5.86 -2.45 -2.97
CA ASN A 490 -5.61 -3.74 -3.60
C ASN A 490 -6.51 -4.79 -2.92
N SER A 491 -7.11 -5.70 -3.67
CA SER A 491 -8.04 -6.68 -3.10
C SER A 491 -7.38 -7.59 -2.05
N TYR A 492 -6.05 -7.64 -1.99
CA TYR A 492 -5.26 -8.48 -1.10
C TYR A 492 -4.92 -7.81 0.24
N PHE A 493 -5.18 -8.55 1.33
CA PHE A 493 -4.92 -8.09 2.71
C PHE A 493 -3.43 -7.86 2.97
N LEU A 494 -2.56 -8.81 2.59
CA LEU A 494 -1.10 -8.71 2.78
C LEU A 494 -0.50 -7.46 2.14
N VAL A 495 -0.90 -7.14 0.91
CA VAL A 495 -0.38 -5.98 0.17
C VAL A 495 -0.77 -4.68 0.86
N THR A 496 -1.98 -4.65 1.40
CA THR A 496 -2.51 -3.51 2.13
C THR A 496 -1.74 -3.29 3.44
N LEU A 497 -1.53 -4.35 4.22
CA LEU A 497 -0.71 -4.27 5.44
C LEU A 497 0.72 -3.79 5.14
N TYR A 498 1.40 -4.39 4.15
CA TYR A 498 2.79 -4.07 3.85
C TYR A 498 3.00 -2.61 3.40
N ARG A 499 2.03 -2.05 2.66
CA ARG A 499 2.09 -0.68 2.15
C ARG A 499 1.71 0.35 3.21
N LEU A 500 0.66 0.08 3.99
CA LEU A 500 0.06 1.06 4.90
C LEU A 500 0.60 0.99 6.33
N LEU A 501 1.12 -0.17 6.76
CA LEU A 501 1.60 -0.41 8.12
C LEU A 501 3.07 -0.87 8.09
N PRO A 502 4.05 0.07 8.06
CA PRO A 502 5.47 -0.24 7.97
C PRO A 502 5.98 -1.24 9.02
N GLU A 503 5.42 -1.20 10.23
CA GLU A 503 5.74 -2.05 11.38
C GLU A 503 5.54 -3.54 11.05
N THR A 504 4.58 -3.86 10.16
CA THR A 504 4.27 -5.24 9.76
C THR A 504 5.23 -5.82 8.72
N ARG A 505 6.09 -5.01 8.09
CA ARG A 505 6.92 -5.44 6.95
C ARG A 505 7.88 -6.56 7.32
N PHE A 506 8.49 -6.51 8.51
CA PHE A 506 9.41 -7.55 8.98
C PHE A 506 8.70 -8.91 9.10
N ALA A 507 7.53 -8.91 9.75
CA ALA A 507 6.70 -10.09 9.95
C ALA A 507 6.25 -10.71 8.62
N ILE A 508 5.70 -9.89 7.72
CA ILE A 508 5.25 -10.33 6.40
C ILE A 508 6.41 -10.91 5.59
N THR A 509 7.55 -10.22 5.58
CA THR A 509 8.74 -10.67 4.85
C THR A 509 9.24 -12.01 5.35
N SER A 510 9.33 -12.18 6.67
CA SER A 510 9.78 -13.43 7.29
C SER A 510 8.78 -14.57 7.03
N GLY A 511 7.48 -14.29 7.10
CA GLY A 511 6.43 -15.26 6.81
C GLY A 511 6.48 -15.79 5.37
N ILE A 512 6.69 -14.93 4.37
CA ILE A 512 6.78 -15.33 2.96
C ILE A 512 8.00 -16.24 2.74
N VAL A 513 9.13 -15.91 3.37
CA VAL A 513 10.33 -16.75 3.33
C VAL A 513 10.08 -18.12 3.98
N ASN A 514 9.41 -18.14 5.13
CA ASN A 514 9.05 -19.38 5.83
C ASN A 514 8.09 -20.25 5.01
N GLU A 515 7.08 -19.64 4.39
CA GLU A 515 6.13 -20.32 3.51
C GLU A 515 6.83 -20.92 2.29
N ALA A 516 7.69 -20.14 1.63
CA ALA A 516 8.50 -20.62 0.52
C ALA A 516 9.36 -21.81 0.97
N ASN A 517 10.09 -21.71 2.07
CA ASN A 517 10.94 -22.79 2.59
C ASN A 517 10.12 -24.03 2.98
N HIS A 518 8.92 -23.85 3.53
CA HIS A 518 8.01 -24.94 3.87
C HIS A 518 7.54 -25.67 2.61
N ILE A 519 7.14 -24.94 1.57
CA ILE A 519 6.77 -25.51 0.26
C ILE A 519 7.96 -26.30 -0.31
N LYS A 520 9.19 -25.75 -0.26
CA LYS A 520 10.42 -26.45 -0.69
C LYS A 520 10.61 -27.78 0.06
N LYS A 521 10.39 -27.81 1.38
CA LYS A 521 10.49 -29.02 2.21
C LYS A 521 9.43 -30.08 1.84
N ILE A 522 8.18 -29.66 1.62
CA ILE A 522 7.08 -30.56 1.20
C ILE A 522 7.41 -31.19 -0.14
N ILE A 523 7.81 -30.37 -1.11
CA ILE A 523 8.13 -30.82 -2.46
C ILE A 523 9.19 -31.92 -2.45
N ILE A 524 10.28 -31.72 -1.69
CA ILE A 524 11.40 -32.68 -1.62
C ILE A 524 10.94 -34.02 -1.03
N LYS A 525 9.96 -34.03 -0.12
CA LYS A 525 9.47 -35.24 0.54
C LYS A 525 8.37 -35.96 -0.25
N ASP A 526 7.47 -35.23 -0.91
CA ASP A 526 6.17 -35.77 -1.34
C ASP A 526 6.01 -35.90 -2.87
N LEU A 527 6.85 -35.26 -3.70
CA LEU A 527 6.72 -35.31 -5.16
C LEU A 527 7.61 -36.38 -5.79
N THR A 528 7.25 -37.65 -5.62
CA THR A 528 7.67 -38.70 -6.57
C THR A 528 6.66 -38.77 -7.71
N LEU A 529 6.98 -38.17 -8.84
CA LEU A 529 6.15 -38.29 -10.04
C LEU A 529 6.41 -39.66 -10.67
N ASN A 530 5.37 -40.50 -10.65
CA ASN A 530 5.36 -41.78 -11.34
C ASN A 530 4.97 -41.53 -12.79
N GLU A 531 5.92 -41.68 -13.71
CA GLU A 531 5.60 -41.58 -15.13
C GLU A 531 5.04 -42.92 -15.62
N SER A 532 3.83 -42.92 -16.18
CA SER A 532 3.38 -44.03 -17.01
C SER A 532 4.12 -43.94 -18.34
N THR A 533 4.81 -45.01 -18.72
CA THR A 533 5.50 -45.13 -20.01
C THR A 533 4.53 -45.33 -21.18
N GLU A 534 3.23 -45.34 -20.92
CA GLU A 534 2.17 -45.46 -21.92
C GLU A 534 1.79 -44.09 -22.50
N SER A 535 1.73 -44.00 -23.83
CA SER A 535 1.19 -42.83 -24.54
C SER A 535 -0.23 -42.48 -24.09
N ILE A 536 -0.62 -41.20 -24.10
CA ILE A 536 -2.00 -40.74 -23.84
C ILE A 536 -3.01 -41.52 -24.70
N ILE A 537 -2.62 -41.88 -25.92
CA ILE A 537 -3.41 -42.73 -26.81
C ILE A 537 -3.53 -44.14 -26.23
N ALA A 538 -2.45 -44.74 -25.75
CA ALA A 538 -2.48 -46.07 -25.14
C ALA A 538 -3.37 -46.10 -23.89
N GLU A 539 -3.33 -45.07 -23.04
CA GLU A 539 -4.21 -44.97 -21.87
C GLU A 539 -5.69 -44.79 -22.26
N ALA A 540 -5.97 -43.95 -23.27
CA ALA A 540 -7.32 -43.76 -23.80
C ALA A 540 -7.87 -45.04 -24.45
N PHE A 541 -7.03 -45.77 -25.20
CA PHE A 541 -7.35 -47.10 -25.72
C PHE A 541 -7.63 -48.07 -24.57
N ARG A 542 -6.78 -48.11 -23.52
CA ARG A 542 -7.00 -48.98 -22.37
C ARG A 542 -8.34 -48.70 -21.68
N LYS A 543 -8.70 -47.43 -21.50
CA LYS A 543 -10.01 -47.01 -20.95
C LYS A 543 -11.17 -47.40 -21.87
N ALA A 544 -10.98 -47.32 -23.18
CA ALA A 544 -11.97 -47.75 -24.17
C ALA A 544 -12.13 -49.28 -24.26
N PHE A 545 -11.08 -50.06 -23.95
CA PHE A 545 -11.04 -51.52 -24.06
C PHE A 545 -11.01 -52.25 -22.70
N ALA A 546 -11.32 -51.57 -21.59
CA ALA A 546 -11.26 -52.10 -20.22
C ALA A 546 -12.22 -53.29 -19.92
N ASN A 547 -13.10 -53.65 -20.86
CA ASN A 547 -14.03 -54.78 -20.73
C ASN A 547 -13.52 -56.11 -21.32
N THR A 548 -12.27 -56.16 -21.80
CA THR A 548 -11.65 -57.41 -22.28
C THR A 548 -10.58 -57.89 -21.31
N ASN A 549 -10.82 -59.07 -20.72
CA ASN A 549 -9.97 -59.76 -19.75
C ASN A 549 -8.62 -60.19 -20.34
N ASN A 550 -7.71 -59.24 -20.56
CA ASN A 550 -6.31 -59.56 -20.80
C ASN A 550 -5.47 -58.93 -19.67
N GLU A 551 -4.91 -59.78 -18.83
CA GLU A 551 -3.85 -59.42 -17.90
C GLU A 551 -2.62 -59.01 -18.72
N ILE A 552 -2.33 -57.70 -18.73
CA ILE A 552 -1.10 -57.17 -19.31
C ILE A 552 -0.19 -56.76 -18.15
N THR A 553 1.01 -57.37 -18.17
CA THR A 553 2.07 -57.32 -17.16
C THR A 553 2.65 -55.92 -16.92
N SER A 554 2.76 -55.60 -15.62
CA SER A 554 3.69 -54.67 -14.95
C SER A 554 3.95 -53.29 -15.58
N GLN A 555 3.42 -52.26 -14.92
CA GLN A 555 3.78 -50.85 -15.05
C GLN A 555 5.27 -50.65 -14.72
N ASN A 556 6.08 -50.25 -15.71
CA ASN A 556 7.39 -49.67 -15.43
C ASN A 556 7.19 -48.18 -15.13
N THR A 557 7.07 -47.85 -13.84
CA THR A 557 7.07 -46.46 -13.35
C THR A 557 8.52 -45.98 -13.19
N GLN A 558 8.93 -45.02 -14.01
CA GLN A 558 10.20 -44.32 -13.80
C GLN A 558 9.97 -43.14 -12.85
N LYS A 559 10.84 -43.00 -11.84
CA LYS A 559 10.85 -41.85 -10.93
C LYS A 559 11.59 -40.70 -11.59
N ILE A 560 10.90 -39.58 -11.82
CA ILE A 560 11.51 -38.35 -12.32
C ILE A 560 11.69 -37.38 -11.15
N ASN A 561 12.89 -36.83 -10.99
CA ASN A 561 13.18 -35.78 -10.03
C ASN A 561 13.11 -34.42 -10.73
N ILE A 562 12.09 -33.61 -10.45
CA ILE A 562 11.95 -32.24 -10.97
C ILE A 562 12.44 -31.28 -9.89
N ASN A 563 13.42 -30.43 -10.22
CA ASN A 563 13.81 -29.34 -9.32
C ASN A 563 12.78 -28.20 -9.40
N ILE A 564 11.71 -28.32 -8.61
CA ILE A 564 10.62 -27.34 -8.58
C ILE A 564 11.07 -25.97 -8.05
N ASN A 565 12.18 -25.90 -7.28
CA ASN A 565 12.72 -24.63 -6.83
C ASN A 565 13.04 -23.72 -8.02
N ASP A 566 13.65 -24.27 -9.06
CA ASP A 566 14.02 -23.49 -10.25
C ASP A 566 12.78 -22.99 -11.01
N ILE A 567 11.68 -23.76 -10.98
CA ILE A 567 10.40 -23.36 -11.57
C ILE A 567 9.80 -22.18 -10.80
N VAL A 568 9.76 -22.27 -9.46
CA VAL A 568 9.29 -21.19 -8.59
C VAL A 568 10.13 -19.93 -8.80
N ASP A 569 11.44 -20.09 -8.89
CA ASP A 569 12.37 -18.98 -9.08
C ASP A 569 12.11 -18.26 -10.42
N VAL A 570 11.88 -18.98 -11.52
CA VAL A 570 11.51 -18.37 -12.82
C VAL A 570 10.21 -17.57 -12.72
N VAL A 571 9.16 -18.16 -12.15
CA VAL A 571 7.85 -17.50 -12.01
C VAL A 571 7.94 -16.27 -11.10
N MET A 572 8.73 -16.33 -10.02
CA MET A 572 8.92 -15.21 -9.09
C MET A 572 9.74 -14.07 -9.72
N VAL A 573 10.80 -14.38 -10.46
CA VAL A 573 11.63 -13.36 -11.10
C VAL A 573 10.84 -12.55 -12.12
N PHE A 574 9.98 -13.19 -12.93
CA PHE A 574 9.12 -12.47 -13.87
C PHE A 574 7.90 -11.85 -13.17
N GLY A 575 7.37 -12.51 -12.14
CA GLY A 575 6.32 -11.99 -11.26
C GLY A 575 6.69 -10.68 -10.56
N LYS A 576 7.98 -10.44 -10.25
CA LYS A 576 8.54 -9.16 -9.73
C LYS A 576 8.16 -7.98 -10.63
N PHE A 577 7.96 -8.22 -11.93
CA PHE A 577 7.58 -7.22 -12.92
C PHE A 577 6.09 -7.29 -13.32
N GLY A 578 5.31 -8.19 -12.70
CA GLY A 578 3.92 -8.43 -13.06
C GLY A 578 3.74 -9.17 -14.38
N ILE A 579 4.75 -9.91 -14.85
CA ILE A 579 4.71 -10.65 -16.11
C ILE A 579 4.39 -12.12 -15.81
N GLU A 580 3.36 -12.65 -16.44
CA GLU A 580 2.99 -14.06 -16.35
C GLU A 580 3.84 -14.91 -17.31
N THR A 581 4.24 -16.10 -16.86
CA THR A 581 5.16 -16.98 -17.57
C THR A 581 4.40 -18.05 -18.37
N PRO A 582 4.55 -18.12 -19.71
CA PRO A 582 3.91 -19.16 -20.51
C PRO A 582 4.39 -20.55 -20.11
N PHE A 583 3.46 -21.47 -19.86
CA PHE A 583 3.78 -22.83 -19.41
C PHE A 583 4.59 -23.62 -20.45
N ASP A 584 4.28 -23.47 -21.73
CA ASP A 584 5.00 -24.10 -22.86
C ASP A 584 6.49 -23.73 -22.89
N LEU A 585 6.83 -22.54 -22.40
CA LEU A 585 8.21 -22.09 -22.30
C LEU A 585 8.91 -22.74 -21.10
N LEU A 586 8.23 -22.81 -19.96
CA LEU A 586 8.73 -23.52 -18.78
C LEU A 586 8.98 -25.01 -19.03
N MET A 587 8.12 -25.68 -19.82
CA MET A 587 8.35 -27.07 -20.22
C MET A 587 9.63 -27.26 -21.05
N ARG A 588 10.04 -26.26 -21.82
CA ARG A 588 11.31 -26.31 -22.58
C ARG A 588 12.51 -26.01 -21.70
N VAL A 589 12.38 -25.07 -20.77
CA VAL A 589 13.41 -24.77 -19.77
C VAL A 589 13.61 -25.97 -18.83
N PHE A 590 12.52 -26.65 -18.48
CA PHE A 590 12.49 -27.82 -17.61
C PHE A 590 11.80 -29.01 -18.32
N PRO A 591 12.53 -29.79 -19.16
CA PRO A 591 11.95 -30.89 -19.95
C PRO A 591 11.24 -31.98 -19.13
N ALA A 592 11.54 -32.07 -17.84
CA ALA A 592 10.89 -33.00 -16.92
C ALA A 592 9.45 -32.58 -16.55
N LEU A 593 9.08 -31.31 -16.78
CA LEU A 593 7.74 -30.78 -16.55
C LEU A 593 6.84 -31.11 -17.75
N LYS A 594 5.68 -31.73 -17.50
CA LYS A 594 4.70 -32.14 -18.53
C LYS A 594 3.30 -31.68 -18.17
N TYR A 595 2.42 -31.48 -19.17
CA TYR A 595 1.01 -31.11 -18.95
C TYR A 595 0.28 -32.10 -18.03
N SER A 596 0.56 -33.40 -18.16
CA SER A 596 -0.03 -34.45 -17.30
C SER A 596 0.23 -34.21 -15.81
N ASN A 597 1.30 -33.48 -15.48
CA ASN A 597 1.77 -33.31 -14.11
C ASN A 597 1.46 -31.89 -13.58
N ILE A 598 0.85 -30.99 -14.36
CA ILE A 598 0.48 -29.63 -13.92
C ILE A 598 -0.36 -29.70 -12.65
N ASP A 599 -1.43 -30.48 -12.70
CA ASP A 599 -2.36 -30.61 -11.59
C ASP A 599 -1.67 -31.20 -10.36
N SER A 600 -0.77 -32.17 -10.52
CA SER A 600 -0.02 -32.73 -9.39
C SER A 600 1.02 -31.77 -8.81
N VAL A 601 1.65 -30.93 -9.64
CA VAL A 601 2.75 -30.04 -9.23
C VAL A 601 2.19 -28.73 -8.66
N PHE A 602 1.32 -28.04 -9.39
CA PHE A 602 0.83 -26.71 -9.01
C PHE A 602 -0.40 -26.74 -8.08
N LYS A 603 -1.09 -27.88 -7.89
CA LYS A 603 -2.00 -28.01 -6.72
C LYS A 603 -1.25 -28.16 -5.40
N VAL A 604 0.04 -28.48 -5.39
CA VAL A 604 0.83 -28.54 -4.15
C VAL A 604 1.51 -27.20 -3.88
N ILE A 605 1.84 -26.44 -4.93
CA ILE A 605 2.55 -25.16 -4.86
C ILE A 605 1.55 -23.99 -4.83
N ASP A 606 1.06 -23.61 -3.66
CA ASP A 606 0.06 -22.52 -3.57
C ASP A 606 0.65 -21.13 -3.89
N ILE A 607 1.98 -20.95 -3.86
CA ILE A 607 2.65 -19.67 -4.16
C ILE A 607 2.60 -19.28 -5.66
N ILE A 608 2.29 -20.24 -6.53
CA ILE A 608 2.11 -20.06 -7.97
C ILE A 608 0.63 -20.25 -8.31
N ARG A 609 0.09 -19.33 -9.10
CA ARG A 609 -1.23 -19.47 -9.71
C ARG A 609 -1.05 -19.80 -11.18
N TRP A 610 -1.96 -20.61 -11.71
CA TRP A 610 -2.07 -20.83 -13.14
C TRP A 610 -3.40 -20.31 -13.65
N SER A 611 -3.39 -19.76 -14.85
CA SER A 611 -4.55 -19.25 -15.56
C SER A 611 -4.52 -19.77 -16.98
N GLU A 612 -5.69 -19.88 -17.59
CA GLU A 612 -5.84 -20.21 -19.01
C GLU A 612 -6.41 -18.99 -19.72
N ASN A 613 -5.75 -18.52 -20.77
CA ASN A 613 -6.24 -17.40 -21.55
C ASN A 613 -7.36 -17.84 -22.51
N SER A 614 -8.02 -16.89 -23.19
CA SER A 614 -9.12 -17.18 -24.12
C SER A 614 -8.71 -18.05 -25.33
N TYR A 615 -7.41 -18.27 -25.53
CA TYR A 615 -6.85 -19.11 -26.60
C TYR A 615 -6.44 -20.50 -26.10
N GLY A 616 -6.64 -20.81 -24.82
CA GLY A 616 -6.27 -22.09 -24.22
C GLY A 616 -4.80 -22.20 -23.81
N GLU A 617 -4.06 -21.09 -23.80
CA GLU A 617 -2.66 -21.08 -23.35
C GLU A 617 -2.61 -20.94 -21.83
N ILE A 618 -1.81 -21.80 -21.20
CA ILE A 618 -1.62 -21.81 -19.75
C ILE A 618 -0.49 -20.85 -19.37
N HIS A 619 -0.75 -19.96 -18.43
CA HIS A 619 0.23 -19.02 -17.88
C HIS A 619 0.40 -19.26 -16.38
N LEU A 620 1.62 -19.13 -15.88
CA LEU A 620 1.96 -19.21 -14.47
C LEU A 620 2.33 -17.82 -13.93
N SER A 621 1.76 -17.43 -12.80
CA SER A 621 2.03 -16.15 -12.15
C SER A 621 2.18 -16.29 -10.64
N SER A 622 2.93 -15.37 -10.04
CA SER A 622 2.92 -15.20 -8.58
C SER A 622 1.53 -14.74 -8.12
N ARG A 623 1.11 -15.08 -6.89
CA ARG A 623 -0.17 -14.61 -6.33
C ARG A 623 -0.33 -13.09 -6.42
N ASN A 624 0.75 -12.35 -6.21
CA ASN A 624 0.84 -10.91 -6.38
C ASN A 624 2.30 -10.47 -6.63
N THR A 625 2.48 -9.32 -7.28
CA THR A 625 3.80 -8.76 -7.61
C THR A 625 4.66 -8.43 -6.38
N LEU A 626 4.05 -8.03 -5.26
CA LEU A 626 4.79 -7.66 -4.05
C LEU A 626 5.45 -8.88 -3.38
N GLU A 627 4.75 -10.02 -3.36
CA GLU A 627 5.26 -11.29 -2.86
C GLU A 627 6.44 -11.77 -3.70
N ALA A 628 6.34 -11.63 -5.02
CA ALA A 628 7.45 -11.90 -5.94
C ALA A 628 8.64 -10.94 -5.72
N GLU A 629 8.40 -9.65 -5.47
CA GLU A 629 9.45 -8.69 -5.11
C GLU A 629 10.15 -9.07 -3.79
N ILE A 630 9.39 -9.47 -2.76
CA ILE A 630 9.92 -9.89 -1.47
C ILE A 630 10.72 -11.19 -1.62
N TYR A 631 10.19 -12.16 -2.37
CA TYR A 631 10.85 -13.42 -2.68
C TYR A 631 12.20 -13.17 -3.37
N CYS A 632 12.23 -12.36 -4.42
CA CYS A 632 13.47 -12.01 -5.12
C CYS A 632 14.45 -11.31 -4.17
N LYS A 633 14.00 -10.37 -3.33
CA LYS A 633 14.90 -9.65 -2.41
C LYS A 633 15.51 -10.53 -1.31
N ARG A 634 14.82 -11.60 -0.88
CA ARG A 634 15.24 -12.40 0.29
C ARG A 634 15.81 -13.77 -0.07
N ILE A 635 15.33 -14.38 -1.15
CA ILE A 635 15.72 -15.74 -1.55
C ILE A 635 16.68 -15.69 -2.75
N ILE A 636 16.37 -14.88 -3.78
CA ILE A 636 17.22 -14.70 -4.97
C ILE A 636 17.85 -13.29 -4.98
N ALA A 637 18.52 -12.90 -3.89
CA ALA A 637 18.92 -11.50 -3.72
C ALA A 637 19.90 -10.98 -4.80
N SER A 638 20.57 -11.87 -5.54
CA SER A 638 21.55 -11.51 -6.55
C SER A 638 20.91 -11.22 -7.91
N SER A 639 21.16 -10.02 -8.43
CA SER A 639 20.77 -9.61 -9.79
C SER A 639 21.41 -10.51 -10.87
N LYS A 640 22.59 -11.10 -10.58
CA LYS A 640 23.22 -12.10 -11.46
C LYS A 640 22.37 -13.35 -11.63
N GLU A 641 21.76 -13.84 -10.55
CA GLU A 641 20.89 -15.03 -10.61
C GLU A 641 19.58 -14.72 -11.35
N HIS A 642 19.00 -13.53 -11.14
CA HIS A 642 17.85 -13.07 -11.94
C HIS A 642 18.16 -13.10 -13.44
N VAL A 643 19.35 -12.60 -13.83
CA VAL A 643 19.79 -12.61 -15.22
C VAL A 643 20.05 -14.03 -15.69
N ARG A 644 20.70 -14.90 -14.91
CA ARG A 644 20.90 -16.31 -15.27
C ARG A 644 19.58 -17.01 -15.61
N ILE A 645 18.55 -16.76 -14.81
CA ILE A 645 17.18 -17.23 -15.04
C ILE A 645 16.64 -16.68 -16.37
N LEU A 646 16.75 -15.37 -16.61
CA LEU A 646 16.34 -14.74 -17.87
C LEU A 646 17.04 -15.39 -19.09
N LEU A 647 18.36 -15.56 -19.05
CA LEU A 647 19.13 -16.15 -20.16
C LEU A 647 18.67 -17.58 -20.48
N SER A 648 18.39 -18.39 -19.44
CA SER A 648 17.87 -19.75 -19.61
C SER A 648 16.53 -19.74 -20.36
N VAL A 649 15.67 -18.78 -20.05
CA VAL A 649 14.35 -18.63 -20.67
C VAL A 649 14.46 -18.12 -22.10
N ILE A 650 15.31 -17.11 -22.36
CA ILE A 650 15.58 -16.59 -23.71
C ILE A 650 16.01 -17.73 -24.65
N SER A 651 16.90 -18.62 -24.20
CA SER A 651 17.41 -19.73 -25.02
C SER A 651 16.33 -20.71 -25.50
N CYS A 652 15.17 -20.75 -24.82
CA CYS A 652 14.08 -21.68 -25.09
C CYS A 652 12.94 -21.10 -25.92
N VAL A 653 12.95 -19.80 -26.20
CA VAL A 653 11.90 -19.10 -26.98
C VAL A 653 11.85 -19.62 -28.41
N GLU A 654 10.64 -19.79 -28.96
CA GLU A 654 10.46 -20.18 -30.37
C GLU A 654 9.47 -19.27 -31.09
N GLN A 655 9.63 -19.15 -32.41
CA GLN A 655 8.72 -18.41 -33.28
C GLN A 655 7.78 -19.38 -33.99
N ARG A 656 6.50 -19.39 -33.59
CA ARG A 656 5.44 -20.10 -34.31
C ARG A 656 5.16 -19.38 -35.65
N LYS A 657 4.53 -20.07 -36.61
CA LYS A 657 4.27 -19.55 -37.97
C LYS A 657 3.39 -18.28 -38.04
N SER A 658 2.81 -17.82 -36.92
CA SER A 658 1.99 -16.60 -36.87
C SER A 658 2.85 -15.34 -36.88
N LEU A 659 2.36 -14.28 -37.54
CA LEU A 659 2.98 -12.95 -37.51
C LEU A 659 3.04 -12.35 -36.10
N ASN A 660 2.06 -12.67 -35.24
CA ASN A 660 2.09 -12.37 -33.81
C ASN A 660 2.36 -13.65 -33.03
N CYS A 661 3.61 -13.86 -32.61
CA CYS A 661 3.99 -14.98 -31.76
C CYS A 661 3.97 -14.54 -30.28
N PRO A 662 3.12 -15.14 -29.42
CA PRO A 662 3.02 -14.79 -28.01
C PRO A 662 4.36 -14.90 -27.27
N GLU A 663 5.19 -15.90 -27.59
CA GLU A 663 6.49 -16.09 -26.96
C GLU A 663 7.50 -14.98 -27.29
N ILE A 664 7.46 -14.45 -28.52
CA ILE A 664 8.28 -13.31 -28.93
C ILE A 664 7.82 -12.04 -28.19
N SER A 665 6.51 -11.86 -28.03
CA SER A 665 5.96 -10.77 -27.23
C SER A 665 6.40 -10.87 -25.78
N PHE A 666 6.23 -12.04 -25.16
CA PHE A 666 6.68 -12.34 -23.79
C PHE A 666 8.18 -12.06 -23.62
N CYS A 667 9.04 -12.61 -24.49
CA CYS A 667 10.49 -12.40 -24.45
C CYS A 667 10.84 -10.91 -24.50
N ALA A 668 10.21 -10.17 -25.42
CA ALA A 668 10.44 -8.74 -25.53
C ALA A 668 9.96 -7.94 -24.32
N ASP A 669 8.86 -8.35 -23.68
CA ASP A 669 8.33 -7.66 -22.50
C ASP A 669 9.17 -7.94 -21.25
N VAL A 670 9.65 -9.19 -21.08
CA VAL A 670 10.61 -9.53 -20.01
C VAL A 670 11.94 -8.80 -20.22
N VAL A 671 12.51 -8.81 -21.43
CA VAL A 671 13.75 -8.10 -21.71
C VAL A 671 13.59 -6.59 -21.48
N ARG A 672 12.46 -6.00 -21.87
CA ARG A 672 12.19 -4.58 -21.59
C ARG A 672 12.12 -4.30 -20.09
N ALA A 673 11.57 -5.21 -19.30
CA ALA A 673 11.48 -5.09 -17.85
C ALA A 673 12.86 -5.16 -17.15
N PHE A 674 13.79 -5.95 -17.69
CA PHE A 674 15.19 -5.99 -17.26
C PHE A 674 16.05 -4.87 -17.84
N GLY A 675 15.63 -4.30 -18.98
CA GLY A 675 16.37 -3.27 -19.71
C GLY A 675 16.30 -1.86 -19.08
N PRO A 676 16.91 -0.87 -19.75
CA PRO A 676 17.11 0.50 -19.22
C PRO A 676 15.83 1.24 -18.86
N ASN A 677 14.74 0.93 -19.56
CA ASN A 677 13.42 1.55 -19.35
C ASN A 677 12.56 0.77 -18.35
N GLY A 678 13.06 -0.33 -17.79
CA GLY A 678 12.37 -1.14 -16.79
C GLY A 678 12.41 -0.54 -15.39
N LYS A 679 11.44 -0.89 -14.54
CA LYS A 679 11.30 -0.41 -13.15
C LYS A 679 12.60 -0.56 -12.33
N TYR A 680 13.37 -1.61 -12.59
CA TYR A 680 14.64 -1.91 -11.92
C TYR A 680 15.83 -1.94 -12.90
N GLY A 681 15.75 -1.27 -14.06
CA GLY A 681 16.75 -1.40 -15.14
C GLY A 681 18.19 -1.15 -14.68
N LYS A 682 18.42 -0.11 -13.87
CA LYS A 682 19.75 0.20 -13.32
C LYS A 682 20.41 -0.98 -12.57
N GLU A 683 19.60 -1.81 -11.89
CA GLU A 683 20.03 -3.00 -11.16
C GLU A 683 20.72 -4.04 -12.07
N TYR A 684 20.35 -4.06 -13.35
CA TYR A 684 20.80 -5.05 -14.33
C TYR A 684 21.76 -4.50 -15.40
N SER A 685 22.19 -3.24 -15.26
CA SER A 685 23.03 -2.54 -16.25
C SER A 685 24.32 -3.29 -16.60
N GLU A 686 24.98 -3.90 -15.60
CA GLU A 686 26.20 -4.71 -15.78
C GLU A 686 26.00 -5.94 -16.68
N TYR A 687 24.75 -6.40 -16.87
CA TYR A 687 24.40 -7.63 -17.57
C TYR A 687 23.73 -7.38 -18.93
N TYR A 688 23.57 -6.13 -19.36
CA TYR A 688 22.93 -5.82 -20.64
C TYR A 688 23.64 -6.46 -21.84
N LEU A 689 24.97 -6.61 -21.78
CA LEU A 689 25.74 -7.31 -22.81
C LEU A 689 25.36 -8.80 -22.88
N ASP A 690 25.22 -9.47 -21.74
CA ASP A 690 24.86 -10.89 -21.69
C ASP A 690 23.46 -11.13 -22.24
N ILE A 691 22.50 -10.26 -21.87
CA ILE A 691 21.13 -10.31 -22.36
C ILE A 691 21.09 -10.06 -23.87
N SER A 692 21.84 -9.07 -24.36
CA SER A 692 21.91 -8.76 -25.78
C SER A 692 22.51 -9.91 -26.61
N ARG A 693 23.61 -10.51 -26.14
CA ARG A 693 24.24 -11.66 -26.81
C ARG A 693 23.31 -12.87 -26.85
N ALA A 694 22.58 -13.15 -25.76
CA ALA A 694 21.60 -14.22 -25.74
C ALA A 694 20.46 -14.00 -26.76
N LEU A 695 19.99 -12.76 -26.94
CA LEU A 695 19.05 -12.44 -28.02
C LEU A 695 19.65 -12.67 -29.41
N GLY A 696 20.89 -12.23 -29.63
CA GLY A 696 21.59 -12.46 -30.90
C GLY A 696 21.78 -13.95 -31.22
N GLU A 697 22.16 -14.76 -30.22
CA GLU A 697 22.29 -16.21 -30.33
C GLU A 697 20.95 -16.89 -30.59
N LEU A 698 19.87 -16.46 -29.90
CA LEU A 698 18.51 -16.93 -30.14
C LEU A 698 18.09 -16.69 -31.60
N LEU A 699 18.23 -15.45 -32.07
CA LEU A 699 17.87 -15.06 -33.44
C LEU A 699 18.64 -15.88 -34.48
N LYS A 700 19.93 -16.12 -34.26
CA LYS A 700 20.81 -16.87 -35.18
C LYS A 700 20.55 -18.38 -35.15
N SER A 701 20.53 -18.99 -33.97
CA SER A 701 20.44 -20.45 -33.78
C SER A 701 19.08 -21.00 -34.17
N LYS A 702 18.00 -20.31 -33.78
CA LYS A 702 16.61 -20.70 -34.06
C LYS A 702 16.06 -20.12 -35.37
N LYS A 703 16.87 -19.32 -36.10
CA LYS A 703 16.48 -18.61 -37.34
C LYS A 703 15.21 -17.77 -37.16
N ILE A 704 15.06 -17.15 -35.99
CA ILE A 704 13.93 -16.28 -35.65
C ILE A 704 14.12 -14.93 -36.35
N VAL A 705 13.07 -14.44 -37.00
CA VAL A 705 13.05 -13.13 -37.65
C VAL A 705 12.08 -12.24 -36.86
N SER A 706 12.65 -11.40 -35.99
CA SER A 706 11.88 -10.46 -35.16
C SER A 706 12.60 -9.12 -35.03
N THR A 707 12.07 -8.10 -35.68
CA THR A 707 12.58 -6.72 -35.60
C THR A 707 12.41 -6.13 -34.20
N LYS A 708 11.40 -6.57 -33.43
CA LYS A 708 11.20 -6.20 -32.01
C LYS A 708 12.38 -6.66 -31.13
N LEU A 709 12.85 -7.90 -31.31
CA LEU A 709 13.98 -8.42 -30.53
C LEU A 709 15.32 -7.81 -30.98
N MET A 710 15.49 -7.58 -32.28
CA MET A 710 16.69 -6.90 -32.83
C MET A 710 16.82 -5.46 -32.31
N LEU A 711 15.70 -4.74 -32.20
CA LEU A 711 15.66 -3.42 -31.57
C LEU A 711 16.15 -3.46 -30.12
N LEU A 712 15.65 -4.42 -29.32
CA LEU A 712 16.07 -4.59 -27.93
C LEU A 712 17.55 -4.99 -27.82
N GLN A 713 18.02 -5.88 -28.68
CA GLN A 713 19.43 -6.29 -28.75
C GLN A 713 20.35 -5.07 -28.92
N ALA A 714 20.08 -4.22 -29.91
CA ALA A 714 20.90 -3.06 -30.21
C ALA A 714 20.81 -1.97 -29.12
N ASN A 715 19.61 -1.74 -28.57
CA ASN A 715 19.44 -0.80 -27.47
C ASN A 715 20.25 -1.21 -26.24
N LEU A 716 20.25 -2.50 -25.88
CA LEU A 716 21.04 -3.03 -24.76
C LEU A 716 22.55 -2.91 -24.98
N LEU A 717 23.05 -3.12 -26.21
CA LEU A 717 24.48 -2.93 -26.52
C LEU A 717 24.92 -1.48 -26.30
N ARG A 718 24.13 -0.52 -26.82
CA ARG A 718 24.40 0.91 -26.65
C ARG A 718 24.36 1.33 -25.18
N GLU A 719 23.34 0.93 -24.45
CA GLU A 719 23.19 1.31 -23.03
C GLU A 719 24.19 0.59 -22.12
N TYR A 720 24.60 -0.65 -22.44
CA TYR A 720 25.70 -1.33 -21.74
C TYR A 720 26.99 -0.53 -21.82
N GLY A 721 27.41 -0.18 -23.05
CA GLY A 721 28.65 0.56 -23.25
C GLY A 721 28.60 1.95 -22.59
N ARG A 722 27.45 2.63 -22.64
CA ARG A 722 27.23 3.88 -21.91
C ARG A 722 27.41 3.73 -20.40
N SER A 723 26.90 2.66 -19.80
CA SER A 723 26.98 2.43 -18.35
C SER A 723 28.36 1.98 -17.87
N LYS A 724 29.11 1.24 -18.69
CA LYS A 724 30.40 0.64 -18.32
C LYS A 724 31.58 1.59 -18.55
N PHE A 725 31.48 2.46 -19.54
CA PHE A 725 32.57 3.32 -19.98
C PHE A 725 32.27 4.80 -19.65
N ASP A 726 32.10 5.10 -18.36
CA ASP A 726 31.90 6.46 -17.83
C ASP A 726 33.13 7.37 -18.09
N ASN A 727 34.30 6.80 -18.40
CA ASN A 727 35.52 7.54 -18.74
C ASN A 727 35.84 7.40 -20.25
N PRO A 728 35.42 8.36 -21.09
CA PRO A 728 35.36 8.19 -22.54
C PRO A 728 36.71 8.05 -23.26
N SER A 729 37.83 8.30 -22.59
CA SER A 729 39.18 8.27 -23.17
C SER A 729 39.92 6.93 -23.00
N LEU A 730 39.49 6.07 -22.08
CA LEU A 730 40.25 4.83 -21.73
C LEU A 730 39.74 3.57 -22.43
N PHE A 731 38.50 3.56 -22.92
CA PHE A 731 37.83 2.38 -23.51
C PHE A 731 37.10 2.69 -24.82
N TYR A 732 37.64 3.65 -25.60
CA TYR A 732 37.04 4.08 -26.86
C TYR A 732 36.82 2.91 -27.82
N GLN A 733 37.84 2.07 -28.03
CA GLN A 733 37.79 1.02 -29.05
C GLN A 733 36.76 -0.06 -28.70
N GLU A 734 36.71 -0.53 -27.44
CA GLU A 734 35.72 -1.56 -27.05
C GLU A 734 34.28 -1.04 -27.16
N TYR A 735 34.03 0.22 -26.81
CA TYR A 735 32.69 0.78 -26.96
C TYR A 735 32.33 1.03 -28.43
N TYR A 736 33.28 1.52 -29.21
CA TYR A 736 33.11 1.74 -30.65
C TYR A 736 32.72 0.43 -31.37
N ASP A 737 33.38 -0.68 -31.03
CA ASP A 737 33.07 -2.00 -31.60
C ASP A 737 31.65 -2.47 -31.23
N LEU A 738 31.21 -2.24 -29.98
CA LEU A 738 29.83 -2.56 -29.55
C LEU A 738 28.78 -1.72 -30.28
N LEU A 739 29.07 -0.45 -30.57
CA LEU A 739 28.17 0.42 -31.32
C LEU A 739 28.04 -0.02 -32.78
N HIS A 740 29.14 -0.48 -33.39
CA HIS A 740 29.10 -1.08 -34.75
C HIS A 740 28.31 -2.38 -34.78
N GLU A 741 28.44 -3.22 -33.75
CA GLU A 741 27.59 -4.41 -33.60
C GLU A 741 26.10 -4.02 -33.52
N ALA A 742 25.76 -3.02 -32.71
CA ALA A 742 24.41 -2.51 -32.58
C ALA A 742 23.87 -1.93 -33.90
N LEU A 743 24.71 -1.21 -34.65
CA LEU A 743 24.36 -0.62 -35.94
C LEU A 743 24.02 -1.70 -36.97
N ALA A 744 24.87 -2.73 -37.09
CA ALA A 744 24.65 -3.84 -38.01
C ALA A 744 23.34 -4.60 -37.72
N VAL A 745 22.97 -4.76 -36.44
CA VAL A 745 21.70 -5.38 -36.04
C VAL A 745 20.51 -4.51 -36.45
N ILE A 746 20.56 -3.20 -36.19
CA ILE A 746 19.46 -2.28 -36.51
C ILE A 746 19.28 -2.11 -38.01
N GLU A 747 20.35 -1.99 -38.79
CA GLU A 747 20.26 -1.86 -40.25
C GLU A 747 19.59 -3.08 -40.88
N LYS A 748 19.97 -4.28 -40.44
CA LYS A 748 19.31 -5.51 -40.86
C LYS A 748 17.83 -5.55 -40.47
N ALA A 749 17.47 -5.00 -39.31
CA ALA A 749 16.06 -4.93 -38.88
C ALA A 749 15.25 -3.94 -39.73
N ILE A 750 15.82 -2.78 -40.08
CA ILE A 750 15.20 -1.79 -40.99
C ILE A 750 14.96 -2.43 -42.37
N ASP A 751 15.99 -3.08 -42.95
CA ASP A 751 15.89 -3.76 -44.25
C ASP A 751 14.76 -4.80 -44.31
N LEU A 752 14.52 -5.51 -43.20
CA LEU A 752 13.44 -6.50 -43.10
C LEU A 752 12.08 -5.82 -43.05
N GLU A 753 11.94 -4.77 -42.26
CA GLU A 753 10.68 -4.09 -42.02
C GLU A 753 10.25 -3.25 -43.26
N GLU A 754 11.19 -2.62 -43.97
CA GLU A 754 10.90 -1.91 -45.22
C GLU A 754 10.40 -2.83 -46.34
N LYS A 755 10.94 -4.06 -46.41
CA LYS A 755 10.44 -5.09 -47.35
C LYS A 755 9.01 -5.52 -47.00
N LEU A 756 8.65 -5.50 -45.72
CA LEU A 756 7.30 -5.80 -45.24
C LEU A 756 6.33 -4.63 -45.42
N GLU A 757 6.77 -3.38 -45.29
CA GLU A 757 5.96 -2.18 -45.50
C GLU A 757 5.36 -2.15 -46.92
N LYS A 758 6.13 -2.57 -47.93
CA LYS A 758 5.67 -2.73 -49.32
C LYS A 758 4.49 -3.71 -49.46
N ARG A 759 4.23 -4.54 -48.45
CA ARG A 759 3.17 -5.58 -48.43
C ARG A 759 2.06 -5.29 -47.40
N SER A 760 2.35 -4.60 -46.30
CA SER A 760 1.41 -4.28 -45.21
C SER A 760 1.72 -2.90 -44.61
N ILE A 761 0.76 -1.98 -44.70
CA ILE A 761 1.01 -0.54 -44.58
C ILE A 761 1.10 -0.05 -43.12
N LYS A 762 0.39 -0.63 -42.16
CA LYS A 762 0.20 0.04 -40.85
C LYS A 762 1.17 -0.39 -39.74
N GLN A 763 1.40 -1.69 -39.55
CA GLN A 763 2.24 -2.20 -38.45
C GLN A 763 3.74 -1.96 -38.69
N ALA A 764 4.21 -2.16 -39.93
CA ALA A 764 5.60 -1.94 -40.32
C ALA A 764 6.06 -0.49 -40.07
N ARG A 765 5.17 0.49 -40.28
CA ARG A 765 5.46 1.91 -40.03
C ARG A 765 5.76 2.21 -38.56
N PHE A 766 5.03 1.61 -37.61
CA PHE A 766 5.29 1.79 -36.18
C PHE A 766 6.63 1.20 -35.75
N SER A 767 6.99 0.02 -36.26
CA SER A 767 8.29 -0.59 -36.03
C SER A 767 9.43 0.26 -36.59
N LEU A 768 9.29 0.78 -37.82
CA LEU A 768 10.29 1.61 -38.49
C LEU A 768 10.60 2.89 -37.71
N ILE A 769 9.59 3.55 -37.13
CA ILE A 769 9.78 4.74 -36.28
C ILE A 769 10.76 4.45 -35.13
N ALA A 770 10.56 3.33 -34.44
CA ALA A 770 11.39 2.95 -33.31
C ALA A 770 12.81 2.54 -33.74
N LEU A 771 12.94 1.84 -34.87
CA LEU A 771 14.22 1.40 -35.43
C LEU A 771 15.07 2.59 -35.91
N TYR A 772 14.48 3.52 -36.67
CA TYR A 772 15.15 4.74 -37.12
C TYR A 772 15.59 5.62 -35.93
N GLY A 773 14.73 5.76 -34.91
CA GLY A 773 15.08 6.49 -33.69
C GLY A 773 16.26 5.86 -32.92
N GLU A 774 16.33 4.53 -32.83
CA GLU A 774 17.48 3.84 -32.24
C GLU A 774 18.74 3.96 -33.10
N LYS A 775 18.63 3.81 -34.44
CA LYS A 775 19.77 3.99 -35.36
C LYS A 775 20.39 5.38 -35.21
N ALA A 776 19.56 6.43 -35.18
CA ALA A 776 20.01 7.79 -34.97
C ALA A 776 20.71 7.97 -33.60
N SER A 777 20.18 7.34 -32.54
CA SER A 777 20.79 7.36 -31.21
C SER A 777 22.17 6.65 -31.19
N ILE A 778 22.31 5.52 -31.89
CA ILE A 778 23.59 4.79 -32.03
C ILE A 778 24.59 5.66 -32.78
N LEU A 779 24.25 6.18 -33.95
CA LEU A 779 25.13 7.03 -34.77
C LEU A 779 25.55 8.31 -34.03
N GLY A 780 24.63 8.94 -33.29
CA GLY A 780 24.94 10.06 -32.42
C GLY A 780 25.95 9.70 -31.33
N THR A 781 25.84 8.50 -30.77
CA THR A 781 26.77 8.01 -29.75
C THR A 781 28.14 7.70 -30.36
N VAL A 782 28.17 7.15 -31.58
CA VAL A 782 29.40 6.96 -32.37
C VAL A 782 30.10 8.30 -32.62
N ALA A 783 29.37 9.33 -33.03
CA ALA A 783 29.93 10.67 -33.23
C ALA A 783 30.54 11.25 -31.94
N ASN A 784 29.86 11.10 -30.80
CA ASN A 784 30.39 11.49 -29.49
C ASN A 784 31.69 10.75 -29.15
N GLN A 785 31.75 9.43 -29.38
CA GLN A 785 32.98 8.66 -29.14
C GLN A 785 34.12 9.13 -30.05
N CYS A 786 33.86 9.37 -31.34
CA CYS A 786 34.86 9.93 -32.26
C CYS A 786 35.35 11.32 -31.80
N THR A 787 34.49 12.11 -31.17
CA THR A 787 34.85 13.41 -30.60
C THR A 787 35.79 13.24 -29.40
N ASN A 788 35.49 12.28 -28.52
CA ASN A 788 36.32 11.98 -27.35
C ASN A 788 37.70 11.42 -27.71
N ASP A 789 37.80 10.63 -28.79
CA ASP A 789 39.07 10.10 -29.32
C ASP A 789 39.82 11.12 -30.21
N ASN A 790 39.37 12.38 -30.27
CA ASN A 790 39.95 13.44 -31.10
C ASN A 790 40.10 13.06 -32.58
N LYS A 791 39.18 12.26 -33.14
CA LYS A 791 39.14 11.98 -34.58
C LYS A 791 39.00 13.27 -35.40
N ASP A 792 39.28 13.14 -36.70
CA ASP A 792 39.10 14.22 -37.68
C ASP A 792 37.65 14.73 -37.67
N GLU A 793 37.50 16.05 -37.71
CA GLU A 793 36.21 16.75 -37.69
C GLU A 793 35.30 16.28 -38.82
N ASN A 794 35.87 15.99 -40.00
CA ASN A 794 35.11 15.47 -41.15
C ASN A 794 34.41 14.13 -40.84
N VAL A 795 35.07 13.26 -40.08
CA VAL A 795 34.53 11.94 -39.71
C VAL A 795 33.39 12.10 -38.69
N ILE A 796 33.56 13.01 -37.73
CA ILE A 796 32.54 13.32 -36.73
C ILE A 796 31.30 13.91 -37.42
N THR A 797 31.49 14.94 -38.24
CA THR A 797 30.41 15.59 -39.00
C THR A 797 29.67 14.61 -39.92
N LYS A 798 30.39 13.68 -40.56
CA LYS A 798 29.76 12.63 -41.39
C LYS A 798 28.78 11.78 -40.58
N HIS A 799 29.17 11.28 -39.41
CA HIS A 799 28.28 10.47 -38.57
C HIS A 799 27.09 11.28 -38.02
N ILE A 800 27.28 12.57 -37.72
CA ILE A 800 26.20 13.45 -37.28
C ILE A 800 25.19 13.67 -38.40
N LEU A 801 25.65 13.95 -39.62
CA LEU A 801 24.77 14.09 -40.78
C LEU A 801 23.97 12.81 -41.03
N GLU A 802 24.63 11.65 -40.97
CA GLU A 802 23.97 10.36 -41.11
C GLU A 802 22.94 10.11 -40.00
N ALA A 803 23.23 10.49 -38.75
CA ALA A 803 22.30 10.38 -37.63
C ALA A 803 21.07 11.28 -37.82
N ILE A 804 21.29 12.52 -38.27
CA ILE A 804 20.22 13.50 -38.54
C ILE A 804 19.34 13.00 -39.69
N ASP A 805 19.94 12.54 -40.79
CA ASP A 805 19.20 12.00 -41.95
C ASP A 805 18.41 10.74 -41.57
N THR A 806 19.01 9.86 -40.75
CA THR A 806 18.32 8.70 -40.18
C THR A 806 17.13 9.11 -39.30
N ALA A 807 17.29 10.12 -38.44
CA ALA A 807 16.20 10.63 -37.61
C ALA A 807 15.08 11.23 -38.48
N ARG A 808 15.43 11.91 -39.57
CA ARG A 808 14.49 12.49 -40.53
C ARG A 808 13.66 11.44 -41.27
N GLU A 809 14.25 10.29 -41.60
CA GLU A 809 13.50 9.16 -42.20
C GLU A 809 12.32 8.72 -41.32
N SER A 810 12.45 8.80 -39.99
CA SER A 810 11.36 8.46 -39.08
C SER A 810 10.14 9.40 -39.19
N PHE A 811 10.33 10.66 -39.60
CA PHE A 811 9.24 11.65 -39.72
C PHE A 811 8.31 11.37 -40.90
N LYS A 812 8.74 10.56 -41.88
CA LYS A 812 7.87 10.05 -42.95
C LYS A 812 6.75 9.16 -42.40
N TYR A 813 7.00 8.49 -41.28
CA TYR A 813 6.10 7.53 -40.66
C TYR A 813 5.33 8.11 -39.48
N ASN A 814 5.95 8.98 -38.69
CA ASN A 814 5.26 9.78 -37.68
C ASN A 814 5.92 11.16 -37.56
N ILE A 815 5.18 12.18 -37.99
CA ILE A 815 5.59 13.59 -37.92
C ILE A 815 5.94 14.00 -36.48
N SER A 816 5.18 13.54 -35.49
CA SER A 816 5.31 13.90 -34.08
C SER A 816 6.27 13.00 -33.29
N ASN A 817 7.20 12.31 -33.96
CA ASN A 817 8.15 11.41 -33.31
C ASN A 817 9.17 12.16 -32.44
N TYR A 818 8.81 12.38 -31.17
CA TYR A 818 9.65 13.11 -30.21
C TYR A 818 11.03 12.46 -30.00
N ARG A 819 11.13 11.13 -30.05
CA ARG A 819 12.41 10.43 -29.85
C ARG A 819 13.48 10.83 -30.87
N SER A 820 13.07 11.04 -32.11
CA SER A 820 13.97 11.51 -33.17
C SER A 820 14.31 12.99 -33.02
N LEU A 821 13.35 13.83 -32.58
CA LEU A 821 13.62 15.24 -32.25
C LEU A 821 14.62 15.37 -31.10
N ASP A 822 14.43 14.60 -30.03
CA ASP A 822 15.36 14.54 -28.90
C ASP A 822 16.76 14.11 -29.38
N SER A 823 16.83 13.08 -30.24
CA SER A 823 18.08 12.60 -30.83
C SER A 823 18.83 13.71 -31.58
N ILE A 824 18.15 14.41 -32.49
CA ILE A 824 18.75 15.52 -33.23
C ILE A 824 19.27 16.61 -32.27
N ALA A 825 18.45 17.00 -31.29
CA ALA A 825 18.81 18.07 -30.36
C ALA A 825 20.06 17.74 -29.55
N TRP A 826 20.12 16.57 -28.90
CA TRP A 826 21.26 16.25 -28.05
C TRP A 826 22.53 16.01 -28.87
N ILE A 827 22.45 15.39 -30.06
CA ILE A 827 23.62 15.16 -30.94
C ILE A 827 24.24 16.48 -31.35
N VAL A 828 23.42 17.39 -31.88
CA VAL A 828 23.88 18.69 -32.38
C VAL A 828 24.38 19.58 -31.25
N THR A 829 23.69 19.59 -30.10
CA THR A 829 24.08 20.38 -28.93
C THR A 829 25.42 19.92 -28.37
N ASN A 830 25.64 18.61 -28.24
CA ASN A 830 26.91 18.05 -27.76
C ASN A 830 28.06 18.35 -28.71
N HIS A 831 27.82 18.24 -30.03
CA HIS A 831 28.81 18.59 -31.03
C HIS A 831 29.19 20.07 -30.99
N ALA A 832 28.20 20.96 -30.85
CA ALA A 832 28.43 22.40 -30.73
C ALA A 832 29.17 22.79 -29.44
N LYS A 833 28.89 22.11 -28.32
CA LYS A 833 29.51 22.38 -27.00
C LYS A 833 30.84 21.64 -26.75
N SER A 834 31.32 20.84 -27.71
CA SER A 834 32.62 20.16 -27.59
C SER A 834 33.78 21.16 -27.39
N ASN A 835 34.92 20.72 -26.82
CA ASN A 835 36.10 21.57 -26.49
C ASN A 835 36.77 22.30 -27.69
N ARG A 836 36.16 22.28 -28.88
CA ARG A 836 36.63 22.93 -30.12
C ARG A 836 35.74 24.16 -30.38
N GLU A 837 36.32 25.24 -30.91
CA GLU A 837 35.58 26.46 -31.24
C GLU A 837 34.36 26.20 -32.16
N LEU A 838 33.32 27.03 -32.04
CA LEU A 838 32.14 26.96 -32.90
C LEU A 838 32.49 27.39 -34.33
N THR A 839 32.73 26.42 -35.21
CA THR A 839 33.01 26.64 -36.63
C THR A 839 31.73 26.93 -37.42
N ALA A 840 31.87 27.44 -38.65
CA ALA A 840 30.74 27.69 -39.55
C ALA A 840 29.94 26.40 -39.86
N GLU A 841 30.62 25.25 -39.97
CA GLU A 841 29.99 23.95 -40.21
C GLU A 841 29.16 23.48 -39.00
N LYS A 842 29.66 23.67 -37.77
CA LYS A 842 28.90 23.39 -36.54
C LYS A 842 27.67 24.28 -36.43
N LEU A 843 27.85 25.57 -36.69
CA LEU A 843 26.77 26.55 -36.64
C LEU A 843 25.67 26.20 -37.65
N LYS A 844 26.03 25.75 -38.86
CA LYS A 844 25.07 25.25 -39.85
C LYS A 844 24.20 24.11 -39.30
N LEU A 845 24.80 23.11 -38.64
CA LEU A 845 24.07 21.99 -38.04
C LEU A 845 23.11 22.44 -36.93
N VAL A 846 23.53 23.39 -36.09
CA VAL A 846 22.69 24.00 -35.05
C VAL A 846 21.49 24.71 -35.68
N LEU A 847 21.71 25.52 -36.72
CA LEU A 847 20.64 26.23 -37.42
C LEU A 847 19.66 25.28 -38.10
N ASP A 848 20.14 24.17 -38.66
CA ASP A 848 19.29 23.13 -39.22
C ASP A 848 18.43 22.46 -38.13
N ALA A 849 19.00 22.13 -36.96
CA ALA A 849 18.25 21.57 -35.84
C ALA A 849 17.19 22.54 -35.31
N ILE A 850 17.54 23.83 -35.14
CA ILE A 850 16.58 24.88 -34.76
C ILE A 850 15.46 25.00 -35.78
N SER A 851 15.78 24.91 -37.07
CA SER A 851 14.75 24.97 -38.12
C SER A 851 13.73 23.85 -37.99
N ILE A 852 14.16 22.63 -37.66
CA ILE A 852 13.27 21.49 -37.41
C ILE A 852 12.40 21.75 -36.17
N PHE A 853 13.00 22.16 -35.05
CA PHE A 853 12.26 22.43 -33.81
C PHE A 853 11.23 23.57 -33.96
N ASN A 854 11.52 24.55 -34.81
CA ASN A 854 10.62 25.66 -35.10
C ASN A 854 9.42 25.28 -35.94
N GLU A 855 9.31 24.03 -36.41
CA GLU A 855 8.13 23.54 -37.11
C GLU A 855 7.05 22.96 -36.19
N TYR A 856 7.39 22.60 -34.96
CA TYR A 856 6.49 21.96 -34.00
C TYR A 856 6.00 22.95 -32.93
N ALA A 857 4.70 22.97 -32.68
CA ALA A 857 4.13 23.54 -31.46
C ALA A 857 4.26 22.53 -30.32
N ILE A 858 4.12 22.99 -29.07
CA ILE A 858 4.11 22.08 -27.91
C ILE A 858 2.92 21.11 -28.01
N ASP A 859 1.76 21.62 -28.46
CA ASP A 859 0.53 20.86 -28.68
C ASP A 859 0.60 19.84 -29.83
N ASP A 860 1.73 19.78 -30.57
CA ASP A 860 1.98 18.72 -31.54
C ASP A 860 2.46 17.42 -30.88
N LEU A 861 2.95 17.50 -29.65
CA LEU A 861 3.61 16.42 -28.94
C LEU A 861 2.75 15.90 -27.79
N GLU A 862 2.99 14.64 -27.41
CA GLU A 862 2.39 14.05 -26.23
C GLU A 862 2.80 14.83 -24.96
N GLU A 863 1.85 15.05 -24.05
CA GLU A 863 2.01 15.87 -22.83
C GLU A 863 3.25 15.48 -22.01
N ARG A 864 3.54 14.18 -21.91
CA ARG A 864 4.73 13.65 -21.21
C ARG A 864 6.07 14.16 -21.75
N HIS A 865 6.11 14.71 -22.97
CA HIS A 865 7.32 15.19 -23.64
C HIS A 865 7.41 16.72 -23.70
N HIS A 866 6.42 17.46 -23.18
CA HIS A 866 6.37 18.93 -23.29
C HIS A 866 7.56 19.60 -22.59
N VAL A 867 7.89 19.16 -21.38
CA VAL A 867 9.01 19.70 -20.60
C VAL A 867 10.33 19.44 -21.32
N ASP A 868 10.60 18.18 -21.69
CA ASP A 868 11.85 17.81 -22.36
C ASP A 868 12.00 18.53 -23.70
N PHE A 869 10.91 18.69 -24.49
CA PHE A 869 10.93 19.44 -25.74
C PHE A 869 11.39 20.90 -25.54
N LEU A 870 10.82 21.59 -24.55
CA LEU A 870 11.21 22.96 -24.22
C LEU A 870 12.66 23.03 -23.76
N THR A 871 13.09 22.12 -22.88
CA THR A 871 14.49 22.05 -22.42
C THR A 871 15.46 21.86 -23.58
N ARG A 872 15.16 20.95 -24.52
CA ARG A 872 15.98 20.72 -25.71
C ARG A 872 16.00 21.92 -26.65
N LYS A 873 14.84 22.55 -26.86
CA LYS A 873 14.74 23.76 -27.67
C LYS A 873 15.60 24.88 -27.09
N THR A 874 15.47 25.16 -25.79
CA THR A 874 16.29 26.18 -25.10
C THR A 874 17.77 25.88 -25.23
N ALA A 875 18.19 24.62 -25.02
CA ALA A 875 19.60 24.23 -25.14
C ALA A 875 20.18 24.49 -26.54
N LEU A 876 19.41 24.27 -27.61
CA LEU A 876 19.83 24.60 -28.97
C LEU A 876 19.99 26.12 -29.17
N TYR A 877 19.05 26.93 -28.67
CA TYR A 877 19.15 28.38 -28.77
C TYR A 877 20.31 28.95 -27.94
N GLU A 878 20.59 28.38 -26.76
CA GLU A 878 21.75 28.75 -25.95
C GLU A 878 23.08 28.51 -26.66
N THR A 879 23.18 27.49 -27.53
CA THR A 879 24.43 27.24 -28.29
C THR A 879 24.77 28.36 -29.28
N ILE A 880 23.78 29.15 -29.68
CA ILE A 880 23.98 30.32 -30.56
C ILE A 880 24.36 31.57 -29.75
N GLY A 881 23.93 31.66 -28.48
CA GLY A 881 24.28 32.73 -27.54
C GLY A 881 23.70 34.12 -27.87
N ASN A 882 23.50 34.94 -26.84
CA ASN A 882 23.26 36.39 -27.00
C ASN A 882 24.57 37.16 -27.27
N ASP A 883 25.71 36.65 -26.77
CA ASP A 883 27.05 37.19 -27.01
C ASP A 883 27.60 36.76 -28.37
N ASP A 884 28.23 37.70 -29.08
CA ASP A 884 28.55 37.61 -30.50
C ASP A 884 29.36 36.35 -30.90
N ILE A 885 28.76 35.49 -31.74
CA ILE A 885 29.50 34.55 -32.59
C ILE A 885 30.61 35.36 -33.28
N LYS A 886 31.85 34.88 -33.18
CA LYS A 886 33.02 35.56 -33.77
C LYS A 886 32.72 36.01 -35.20
N THR A 887 32.96 37.28 -35.52
CA THR A 887 32.70 37.86 -36.84
C THR A 887 33.32 37.02 -37.96
N GLN A 888 34.50 36.45 -37.73
CA GLN A 888 35.18 35.53 -38.64
C GLN A 888 34.35 34.28 -38.96
N THR A 889 33.70 33.66 -37.97
CA THR A 889 32.83 32.49 -38.19
C THR A 889 31.61 32.85 -39.04
N LEU A 890 31.05 34.05 -38.86
CA LEU A 890 29.91 34.54 -39.65
C LEU A 890 30.30 34.88 -41.09
N GLU A 891 31.48 35.45 -41.30
CA GLU A 891 32.04 35.68 -42.64
C GLU A 891 32.26 34.35 -43.37
N ILE A 892 32.88 33.36 -42.72
CA ILE A 892 33.06 32.02 -43.28
C ILE A 892 31.71 31.35 -43.56
N LEU A 893 30.72 31.51 -42.67
CA LEU A 893 29.37 30.97 -42.92
C LEU A 893 28.73 31.62 -44.15
N LYS A 894 28.90 32.92 -44.34
CA LYS A 894 28.37 33.65 -45.50
C LYS A 894 29.01 33.19 -46.81
N GLU A 895 30.31 32.90 -46.81
CA GLU A 895 31.03 32.36 -47.95
C GLU A 895 30.64 30.90 -48.24
N THR A 896 30.45 30.09 -47.19
CA THR A 896 30.13 28.66 -47.31
C THR A 896 28.66 28.42 -47.66
N SER A 897 27.75 29.18 -47.06
CA SER A 897 26.31 29.05 -47.25
C SER A 897 25.58 30.36 -46.94
N LEU A 898 25.24 31.08 -48.02
CA LEU A 898 24.44 32.30 -47.95
C LEU A 898 23.08 32.07 -47.27
N VAL A 899 22.49 30.89 -47.47
CA VAL A 899 21.22 30.49 -46.86
C VAL A 899 21.32 30.42 -45.33
N ASP A 900 22.37 29.77 -44.80
CA ASP A 900 22.58 29.59 -43.37
C ASP A 900 22.86 30.93 -42.68
N PHE A 901 23.67 31.77 -43.32
CA PHE A 901 23.95 33.12 -42.85
C PHE A 901 22.68 33.94 -42.69
N HIS A 902 21.81 33.98 -43.71
CA HIS A 902 20.56 34.73 -43.61
C HIS A 902 19.56 34.10 -42.63
N TYR A 903 19.54 32.78 -42.50
CA TYR A 903 18.71 32.11 -41.50
C TYR A 903 19.15 32.48 -40.07
N TYR A 904 20.47 32.52 -39.80
CA TYR A 904 21.00 33.02 -38.54
C TYR A 904 20.56 34.46 -38.25
N MET A 905 20.67 35.36 -39.22
CA MET A 905 20.22 36.76 -39.06
C MET A 905 18.73 36.84 -38.72
N LEU A 906 17.90 36.01 -39.36
CA LEU A 906 16.48 35.89 -39.04
C LEU A 906 16.26 35.35 -37.62
N THR A 907 17.00 34.33 -37.18
CA THR A 907 16.87 33.82 -35.80
C THR A 907 17.21 34.88 -34.75
N LYS A 908 18.23 35.72 -34.99
CA LYS A 908 18.57 36.84 -34.10
C LYS A 908 17.50 37.93 -34.06
N LEU A 909 16.82 38.20 -35.18
CA LEU A 909 15.71 39.16 -35.22
C LEU A 909 14.44 38.66 -34.50
N LEU A 910 14.35 37.35 -34.21
CA LEU A 910 13.14 36.69 -33.71
C LEU A 910 13.32 36.07 -32.31
N VAL A 911 14.41 36.37 -31.59
CA VAL A 911 14.76 35.74 -30.30
C VAL A 911 13.62 35.82 -29.27
N ASP A 912 12.95 36.97 -29.17
CA ASP A 912 11.89 37.21 -28.19
C ASP A 912 10.47 36.92 -28.71
N ILE A 913 10.34 36.32 -29.91
CA ILE A 913 9.04 36.09 -30.55
C ILE A 913 8.67 34.62 -30.52
N ASN A 914 7.53 34.31 -29.90
CA ASN A 914 6.90 33.01 -30.04
C ASN A 914 5.80 33.05 -31.12
N LEU A 915 6.08 32.47 -32.29
CA LEU A 915 5.14 32.39 -33.42
C LEU A 915 3.96 31.43 -33.20
N TYR A 916 3.89 30.76 -32.04
CA TYR A 916 2.81 29.85 -31.65
C TYR A 916 1.81 30.45 -30.65
N THR A 917 2.03 31.68 -30.21
CA THR A 917 1.11 32.43 -29.34
C THR A 917 0.45 33.56 -30.11
N ASN A 918 -0.71 34.05 -29.67
CA ASN A 918 -1.34 35.21 -30.32
C ASN A 918 -0.42 36.42 -30.35
N ALA A 919 -0.51 37.22 -31.42
CA ALA A 919 0.42 38.31 -31.66
C ALA A 919 0.19 39.51 -30.72
N THR A 920 1.25 39.98 -30.08
CA THR A 920 1.31 41.27 -29.39
C THR A 920 1.80 42.37 -30.35
N GLU A 921 1.57 43.64 -30.02
CA GLU A 921 2.04 44.78 -30.85
C GLU A 921 3.56 44.78 -31.05
N GLU A 922 4.31 44.39 -30.02
CA GLU A 922 5.77 44.26 -30.07
C GLU A 922 6.23 43.11 -30.97
N ASN A 923 5.58 41.94 -30.87
CA ASN A 923 5.85 40.78 -31.72
C ASN A 923 5.60 41.10 -33.20
N LEU A 924 4.52 41.84 -33.52
CA LEU A 924 4.22 42.25 -34.88
C LEU A 924 5.28 43.21 -35.46
N LYS A 925 5.82 44.12 -34.64
CA LYS A 925 6.89 45.03 -35.09
C LYS A 925 8.14 44.26 -35.50
N ASN A 926 8.57 43.30 -34.69
CA ASN A 926 9.78 42.52 -34.97
C ASN A 926 9.55 41.49 -36.10
N ALA A 927 8.37 40.86 -36.19
CA ALA A 927 8.00 39.99 -37.32
C ALA A 927 7.99 40.75 -38.66
N ASN A 928 7.47 41.99 -38.68
CA ASN A 928 7.52 42.84 -39.88
C ASN A 928 8.94 43.27 -40.27
N LYS A 929 9.82 43.52 -39.30
CA LYS A 929 11.25 43.75 -39.59
C LYS A 929 11.88 42.53 -40.27
N ALA A 930 11.59 41.32 -39.78
CA ALA A 930 12.09 40.09 -40.37
C ALA A 930 11.54 39.85 -41.80
N LEU A 931 10.25 40.08 -42.04
CA LEU A 931 9.67 40.02 -43.39
C LEU A 931 10.30 41.03 -44.35
N ASN A 932 10.53 42.26 -43.88
CA ASN A 932 11.21 43.28 -44.68
C ASN A 932 12.65 42.87 -44.99
N TYR A 933 13.35 42.21 -44.06
CA TYR A 933 14.68 41.65 -44.28
C TYR A 933 14.67 40.55 -45.35
N ILE A 934 13.68 39.66 -45.35
CA ILE A 934 13.51 38.63 -46.38
C ILE A 934 13.32 39.26 -47.77
N LYS A 935 12.46 40.29 -47.85
CA LYS A 935 12.18 41.00 -49.11
C LYS A 935 13.36 41.81 -49.61
N SER A 936 14.02 42.59 -48.75
CA SER A 936 15.11 43.49 -49.15
C SER A 936 16.36 42.76 -49.64
N ASN A 937 16.60 41.54 -49.12
CA ASN A 937 17.71 40.68 -49.55
C ASN A 937 17.31 39.68 -50.63
N ASN A 938 16.09 39.76 -51.21
CA ASN A 938 15.55 38.84 -52.20
C ASN A 938 15.65 37.35 -51.80
N LEU A 939 15.55 37.06 -50.50
CA LEU A 939 15.75 35.70 -49.98
C LEU A 939 14.67 34.72 -50.46
N GLU A 940 13.52 35.22 -50.91
CA GLU A 940 12.43 34.40 -51.45
C GLU A 940 12.78 33.69 -52.78
N LEU A 941 13.86 34.12 -53.44
CA LEU A 941 14.39 33.49 -54.66
C LEU A 941 15.38 32.35 -54.35
N LEU A 942 15.79 32.21 -53.08
CA LEU A 942 16.62 31.10 -52.66
C LEU A 942 15.72 29.86 -52.58
N SER A 943 16.15 28.75 -53.20
CA SER A 943 15.49 27.44 -53.11
C SER A 943 15.72 26.78 -51.74
N SER A 944 15.42 27.50 -50.66
CA SER A 944 15.68 27.12 -49.27
C SER A 944 14.38 26.84 -48.53
N TYR A 945 14.24 25.60 -48.08
CA TYR A 945 13.10 25.13 -47.30
C TYR A 945 12.90 25.94 -46.02
N LYS A 946 13.94 26.08 -45.18
CA LYS A 946 13.83 26.76 -43.87
C LYS A 946 13.53 28.25 -43.98
N ILE A 947 14.04 28.93 -45.01
CA ILE A 947 13.71 30.36 -45.25
C ILE A 947 12.27 30.49 -45.70
N ASN A 948 11.81 29.64 -46.62
CA ASN A 948 10.44 29.70 -47.14
C ASN A 948 9.40 29.32 -46.07
N VAL A 949 9.70 28.35 -45.20
CA VAL A 949 8.88 28.02 -44.02
C VAL A 949 8.78 29.21 -43.06
N MET A 950 9.91 29.86 -42.76
CA MET A 950 9.92 31.04 -41.91
C MET A 950 9.12 32.18 -42.55
N ASN A 951 9.26 32.39 -43.86
CA ASN A 951 8.50 33.41 -44.61
C ASN A 951 6.99 33.16 -44.53
N LEU A 952 6.54 31.93 -44.78
CA LEU A 952 5.12 31.57 -44.66
C LEU A 952 4.57 31.84 -43.26
N ARG A 953 5.30 31.43 -42.22
CA ARG A 953 4.87 31.61 -40.83
C ARG A 953 4.83 33.07 -40.41
N LEU A 954 5.85 33.86 -40.75
CA LEU A 954 5.87 35.29 -40.47
C LEU A 954 4.78 36.03 -41.24
N PHE A 955 4.58 35.71 -42.52
CA PHE A 955 3.52 36.29 -43.34
C PHE A 955 2.14 36.01 -42.73
N TRP A 956 1.88 34.74 -42.38
CA TRP A 956 0.64 34.35 -41.71
C TRP A 956 0.43 35.08 -40.38
N PHE A 957 1.48 35.15 -39.55
CA PHE A 957 1.45 35.76 -38.23
C PHE A 957 1.16 37.26 -38.29
N CYS A 958 1.80 37.99 -39.22
CA CYS A 958 1.56 39.41 -39.43
C CYS A 958 0.14 39.68 -39.97
N GLU A 959 -0.34 38.86 -40.90
CA GLU A 959 -1.63 39.07 -41.55
C GLU A 959 -2.83 38.74 -40.66
N ASN A 960 -2.73 37.66 -39.85
CA ASN A 960 -3.87 37.12 -39.11
C ASN A 960 -3.79 37.37 -37.60
N LYS A 961 -2.63 37.80 -37.07
CA LYS A 961 -2.37 38.01 -35.63
C LYS A 961 -2.55 36.77 -34.75
N ILE A 962 -2.70 35.61 -35.37
CA ILE A 962 -2.83 34.29 -34.75
C ILE A 962 -1.80 33.34 -35.36
N PRO A 963 -1.35 32.33 -34.61
CA PRO A 963 -0.43 31.32 -35.12
C PRO A 963 -1.06 30.50 -36.26
N LEU A 964 -0.22 29.91 -37.10
CA LEU A 964 -0.66 28.94 -38.10
C LEU A 964 -1.12 27.68 -37.37
N PHE A 965 -2.32 27.17 -37.68
CA PHE A 965 -3.00 26.06 -36.97
C PHE A 965 -3.46 26.38 -35.53
N ASN A 966 -4.02 27.58 -35.29
CA ASN A 966 -4.54 28.03 -33.99
C ASN A 966 -5.88 27.38 -33.57
N GLY A 967 -5.92 26.06 -33.33
CA GLY A 967 -7.13 25.36 -32.83
C GLY A 967 -8.13 24.94 -33.92
N GLU A 968 -9.34 24.53 -33.51
CA GLU A 968 -10.40 24.05 -34.44
C GLU A 968 -11.16 25.21 -35.08
N ARG A 969 -11.58 25.00 -36.32
CA ARG A 969 -12.54 25.82 -37.08
C ARG A 969 -12.12 27.28 -37.16
N VAL A 970 -10.82 27.52 -37.34
CA VAL A 970 -10.28 28.87 -37.48
C VAL A 970 -10.84 29.53 -38.72
N VAL A 971 -11.29 30.77 -38.57
CA VAL A 971 -11.88 31.59 -39.62
C VAL A 971 -10.87 32.64 -40.06
N ILE A 972 -10.50 32.64 -41.33
CA ILE A 972 -9.54 33.59 -41.91
C ILE A 972 -10.30 34.56 -42.83
N LYS A 973 -10.56 35.77 -42.33
CA LYS A 973 -11.30 36.82 -43.06
C LYS A 973 -10.36 37.61 -43.96
N LYS A 974 -9.99 37.02 -45.09
CA LYS A 974 -9.05 37.60 -46.05
C LYS A 974 -9.56 37.44 -47.48
N ASP A 975 -9.00 38.26 -48.36
CA ASP A 975 -9.33 38.30 -49.77
C ASP A 975 -8.63 37.17 -50.56
N ILE A 976 -8.90 37.11 -51.85
CA ILE A 976 -8.29 36.11 -52.75
C ILE A 976 -6.78 36.36 -52.90
N SER A 977 -6.30 37.62 -52.82
CA SER A 977 -4.88 37.93 -52.99
C SER A 977 -4.00 37.35 -51.87
N PHE A 978 -4.50 37.35 -50.63
CA PHE A 978 -3.89 36.65 -49.51
C PHE A 978 -3.71 35.16 -49.79
N TRP A 979 -4.77 34.48 -50.25
CA TRP A 979 -4.70 33.03 -50.53
C TRP A 979 -3.80 32.69 -51.70
N TYR A 980 -3.71 33.54 -52.74
CA TYR A 980 -2.70 33.39 -53.79
C TYR A 980 -1.28 33.43 -53.22
N LYS A 981 -0.99 34.33 -52.27
CA LYS A 981 0.33 34.41 -51.63
C LYS A 981 0.61 33.17 -50.78
N ILE A 982 -0.39 32.63 -50.07
CA ILE A 982 -0.26 31.37 -49.33
C ILE A 982 0.06 30.20 -50.26
N VAL A 983 -0.60 30.10 -51.42
CA VAL A 983 -0.34 29.05 -52.42
C VAL A 983 1.08 29.19 -52.99
N ASP A 984 1.50 30.40 -53.37
CA ASP A 984 2.88 30.69 -53.85
C ASP A 984 3.94 30.28 -52.82
N LEU A 985 3.80 30.72 -51.57
CA LEU A 985 4.76 30.38 -50.50
C LEU A 985 4.78 28.87 -50.22
N SER A 986 3.61 28.23 -50.16
CA SER A 986 3.53 26.78 -49.95
C SER A 986 4.12 25.98 -51.11
N ASP A 987 3.97 26.46 -52.35
CA ASP A 987 4.55 25.82 -53.53
C ASP A 987 6.08 25.93 -53.56
N ARG A 988 6.64 27.07 -53.17
CA ARG A 988 8.10 27.25 -53.00
C ARG A 988 8.67 26.35 -51.92
N ILE A 989 7.95 26.17 -50.81
CA ILE A 989 8.33 25.21 -49.77
C ILE A 989 8.37 23.81 -50.40
N LEU A 990 7.27 23.35 -51.00
CA LEU A 990 7.16 21.99 -51.55
C LEU A 990 8.13 21.71 -52.70
N SER A 991 8.53 22.73 -53.46
CA SER A 991 9.50 22.63 -54.56
C SER A 991 10.96 22.69 -54.11
N SER A 992 11.21 22.88 -52.82
CA SER A 992 12.57 22.82 -52.28
C SER A 992 13.12 21.39 -52.37
N ALA A 993 14.42 21.24 -52.62
CA ALA A 993 15.07 19.93 -52.77
C ALA A 993 14.94 19.04 -51.51
N TYR A 994 14.68 19.66 -50.37
CA TYR A 994 14.54 19.03 -49.07
C TYR A 994 13.30 19.57 -48.36
N ASN A 995 12.48 18.71 -47.77
CA ASN A 995 11.25 19.12 -47.09
C ASN A 995 11.01 18.33 -45.80
N ASN A 996 10.88 19.03 -44.66
CA ASN A 996 10.28 18.47 -43.45
C ASN A 996 8.75 18.64 -43.51
N ASN A 997 8.00 17.84 -42.73
CA ASN A 997 6.58 18.04 -42.47
C ASN A 997 5.72 18.41 -43.69
N ILE A 998 6.01 17.77 -44.83
CA ILE A 998 5.42 18.04 -46.16
C ILE A 998 3.89 18.06 -46.10
N ILE A 999 3.31 17.24 -45.23
CA ILE A 999 1.87 17.09 -45.03
C ILE A 999 1.21 18.40 -44.59
N PHE A 1000 1.82 19.17 -43.68
CA PHE A 1000 1.27 20.45 -43.23
C PHE A 1000 1.20 21.48 -44.36
N TYR A 1001 2.26 21.58 -45.15
CA TYR A 1001 2.33 22.57 -46.23
C TYR A 1001 1.51 22.15 -47.46
N ARG A 1002 1.39 20.85 -47.73
CA ARG A 1002 0.42 20.32 -48.70
C ARG A 1002 -1.01 20.65 -48.29
N PHE A 1003 -1.34 20.49 -47.00
CA PHE A 1003 -2.66 20.82 -46.48
C PHE A 1003 -2.97 22.32 -46.64
N ILE A 1004 -2.08 23.21 -46.20
CA ILE A 1004 -2.27 24.66 -46.36
C ILE A 1004 -2.36 25.06 -47.84
N LYS A 1005 -1.56 24.46 -48.73
CA LYS A 1005 -1.67 24.66 -50.18
C LYS A 1005 -3.05 24.24 -50.71
N ALA A 1006 -3.54 23.07 -50.30
CA ALA A 1006 -4.83 22.56 -50.73
C ALA A 1006 -5.98 23.46 -50.26
N VAL A 1007 -5.92 23.96 -49.02
CA VAL A 1007 -6.88 24.94 -48.47
C VAL A 1007 -6.83 26.25 -49.27
N GLY A 1008 -5.62 26.78 -49.56
CA GLY A 1008 -5.47 28.00 -50.35
C GLY A 1008 -5.99 27.85 -51.79
N LEU A 1009 -5.70 26.74 -52.46
CA LEU A 1009 -6.23 26.45 -53.80
C LEU A 1009 -7.76 26.37 -53.82
N PHE A 1010 -8.36 25.85 -52.74
CA PHE A 1010 -9.81 25.82 -52.60
C PHE A 1010 -10.41 27.24 -52.49
N HIS A 1011 -9.79 28.12 -51.69
CA HIS A 1011 -10.24 29.52 -51.54
C HIS A 1011 -10.06 30.35 -52.81
N VAL A 1012 -9.05 30.02 -53.64
CA VAL A 1012 -8.80 30.66 -54.95
C VAL A 1012 -9.76 30.14 -56.05
N GLY A 1013 -10.55 29.10 -55.78
CA GLY A 1013 -11.48 28.51 -56.75
C GLY A 1013 -10.88 27.44 -57.65
N GLN A 1014 -9.65 26.99 -57.37
CA GLN A 1014 -8.98 25.90 -58.09
C GLN A 1014 -9.31 24.54 -57.46
N TYR A 1015 -10.60 24.17 -57.45
CA TYR A 1015 -11.11 22.99 -56.71
C TYR A 1015 -10.49 21.66 -57.15
N LYS A 1016 -10.26 21.44 -58.45
CA LYS A 1016 -9.65 20.20 -58.96
C LYS A 1016 -8.21 20.01 -58.46
N ALA A 1017 -7.40 21.06 -58.51
CA ALA A 1017 -6.03 21.02 -58.01
C ALA A 1017 -5.99 20.82 -56.50
N SER A 1018 -6.93 21.41 -55.76
CA SER A 1018 -7.12 21.16 -54.33
C SER A 1018 -7.45 19.69 -54.04
N GLU A 1019 -8.40 19.12 -54.78
CA GLU A 1019 -8.84 17.73 -54.64
C GLU A 1019 -7.70 16.72 -54.90
N GLU A 1020 -6.87 16.94 -55.93
CA GLU A 1020 -5.70 16.11 -56.21
C GLU A 1020 -4.72 16.06 -55.02
N ILE A 1021 -4.45 17.21 -54.40
CA ILE A 1021 -3.58 17.28 -53.22
C ILE A 1021 -4.22 16.58 -52.02
N PHE A 1022 -5.54 16.75 -51.80
CA PHE A 1022 -6.25 16.03 -50.74
C PHE A 1022 -6.25 14.51 -50.94
N ASN A 1023 -6.31 14.03 -52.18
CA ASN A 1023 -6.18 12.59 -52.48
C ASN A 1023 -4.81 12.03 -52.11
N HIS A 1024 -3.74 12.81 -52.27
CA HIS A 1024 -2.41 12.46 -51.77
C HIS A 1024 -2.34 12.51 -50.23
N LEU A 1025 -2.86 13.59 -49.62
CA LEU A 1025 -2.91 13.74 -48.17
C LEU A 1025 -3.70 12.61 -47.49
N TYR A 1026 -4.81 12.16 -48.08
CA TYR A 1026 -5.60 11.07 -47.54
C TYR A 1026 -4.75 9.79 -47.34
N ARG A 1027 -3.85 9.47 -48.29
CA ARG A 1027 -2.94 8.33 -48.23
C ARG A 1027 -1.81 8.52 -47.21
N ASP A 1028 -1.29 9.74 -47.12
CA ASP A 1028 -0.13 10.06 -46.27
C ASP A 1028 -0.55 10.40 -44.83
N SER A 1029 -1.81 10.76 -44.60
CA SER A 1029 -2.37 11.19 -43.30
C SER A 1029 -2.36 10.11 -42.22
N ASP A 1030 -2.11 8.84 -42.58
CA ASP A 1030 -1.87 7.77 -41.62
C ASP A 1030 -0.59 7.98 -40.78
N SER A 1031 0.34 8.82 -41.26
CA SER A 1031 1.54 9.24 -40.52
C SER A 1031 1.29 10.36 -39.50
N ILE A 1032 0.08 10.94 -39.48
CA ILE A 1032 -0.34 11.91 -38.48
C ILE A 1032 -1.00 11.12 -37.34
N SER A 1033 -0.33 11.00 -36.20
CA SER A 1033 -0.91 10.42 -34.99
C SER A 1033 -1.88 11.39 -34.30
N GLY A 1034 -2.93 10.86 -33.69
CA GLY A 1034 -3.87 11.62 -32.86
C GLY A 1034 -5.07 12.24 -33.60
N SER A 1035 -5.81 13.10 -32.89
CA SER A 1035 -7.05 13.73 -33.37
C SER A 1035 -6.83 14.73 -34.52
N ARG A 1036 -5.61 15.25 -34.68
CA ARG A 1036 -5.26 16.25 -35.72
C ARG A 1036 -5.62 15.83 -37.14
N ARG A 1037 -5.62 14.53 -37.45
CA ARG A 1037 -6.02 14.01 -38.77
C ARG A 1037 -7.48 14.34 -39.12
N VAL A 1038 -8.38 14.28 -38.14
CA VAL A 1038 -9.82 14.50 -38.30
C VAL A 1038 -10.27 15.89 -37.85
N PHE A 1039 -9.42 16.56 -37.07
CA PHE A 1039 -9.57 17.92 -36.58
C PHE A 1039 -9.82 18.89 -37.74
N LYS A 1040 -10.95 19.61 -37.67
CA LYS A 1040 -11.35 20.59 -38.69
C LYS A 1040 -10.58 21.88 -38.41
N SER A 1041 -9.41 22.07 -39.03
CA SER A 1041 -8.52 23.21 -38.73
C SER A 1041 -9.05 24.55 -39.24
N PHE A 1042 -9.61 24.59 -40.45
CA PHE A 1042 -10.05 25.84 -41.08
C PHE A 1042 -11.50 25.74 -41.56
N LEU A 1043 -12.21 26.87 -41.54
CA LEU A 1043 -13.50 27.02 -42.22
C LEU A 1043 -13.34 27.88 -43.48
N MET A 1044 -14.11 27.56 -44.50
CA MET A 1044 -14.22 28.37 -45.72
C MET A 1044 -14.82 29.74 -45.38
N ALA A 1045 -14.07 30.79 -45.70
CA ALA A 1045 -14.44 32.16 -45.38
C ALA A 1045 -14.05 33.14 -46.50
N ASP A 1046 -14.70 34.29 -46.52
CA ASP A 1046 -14.35 35.47 -47.30
C ASP A 1046 -14.10 36.68 -46.37
N GLU A 1047 -13.94 37.87 -46.94
CA GLU A 1047 -13.77 39.12 -46.19
C GLU A 1047 -14.92 39.40 -45.21
N ASN A 1048 -16.14 38.92 -45.52
CA ASN A 1048 -17.33 39.15 -44.72
C ASN A 1048 -17.49 38.12 -43.59
N GLY A 1049 -16.84 36.96 -43.70
CA GLY A 1049 -16.83 35.93 -42.66
C GLY A 1049 -16.98 34.51 -43.20
N VAL A 1050 -17.45 33.60 -42.36
CA VAL A 1050 -17.67 32.20 -42.74
C VAL A 1050 -18.79 32.13 -43.78
N ARG A 1051 -18.56 31.42 -44.87
CA ARG A 1051 -19.55 31.22 -45.93
C ARG A 1051 -20.48 30.05 -45.58
N LYS A 1052 -21.77 30.21 -45.88
CA LYS A 1052 -22.78 29.15 -45.81
C LYS A 1052 -23.06 28.62 -47.21
N PHE A 1053 -23.22 27.31 -47.31
CA PHE A 1053 -23.49 26.62 -48.56
C PHE A 1053 -24.74 25.76 -48.46
N SER A 1054 -25.34 25.53 -49.62
CA SER A 1054 -26.42 24.57 -49.82
C SER A 1054 -26.05 23.68 -51.00
N GLY A 1055 -26.44 22.41 -50.95
CA GLY A 1055 -26.10 21.46 -52.01
C GLY A 1055 -26.95 20.19 -51.98
N GLU A 1056 -26.96 19.45 -53.08
CA GLU A 1056 -27.73 18.22 -53.24
C GLU A 1056 -26.93 17.00 -52.75
N ILE A 1057 -27.56 16.14 -51.94
CA ILE A 1057 -26.94 14.90 -51.47
C ILE A 1057 -26.91 13.87 -52.61
N ILE A 1058 -25.71 13.53 -53.08
CA ILE A 1058 -25.52 12.61 -54.22
C ILE A 1058 -25.41 11.16 -53.75
N ASN A 1059 -24.81 10.94 -52.58
CA ASN A 1059 -24.50 9.59 -52.10
C ASN A 1059 -24.44 9.55 -50.56
N ILE A 1060 -24.94 8.46 -49.97
CA ILE A 1060 -24.82 8.14 -48.55
C ILE A 1060 -24.43 6.67 -48.40
N ASN A 1061 -23.30 6.41 -47.76
CA ASN A 1061 -22.88 5.09 -47.29
C ASN A 1061 -23.09 5.01 -45.77
N SER A 1062 -24.19 4.39 -45.36
CA SER A 1062 -24.61 4.24 -43.97
C SER A 1062 -23.66 3.39 -43.12
N LEU A 1063 -23.03 2.36 -43.68
CA LEU A 1063 -22.08 1.49 -42.97
C LEU A 1063 -20.80 2.23 -42.56
N SER A 1064 -20.32 3.14 -43.41
CA SER A 1064 -19.09 3.91 -43.16
C SER A 1064 -19.34 5.29 -42.57
N ASN A 1065 -20.60 5.65 -42.32
CA ASN A 1065 -21.04 6.99 -41.92
C ASN A 1065 -20.43 8.10 -42.78
N ARG A 1066 -20.51 7.97 -44.12
CA ARG A 1066 -19.95 8.93 -45.08
C ARG A 1066 -20.97 9.24 -46.17
N GLY A 1067 -21.10 10.50 -46.54
CA GLY A 1067 -21.88 10.94 -47.69
C GLY A 1067 -21.16 11.98 -48.53
N GLU A 1068 -21.71 12.29 -49.69
CA GLU A 1068 -21.23 13.31 -50.64
C GLU A 1068 -22.35 14.29 -50.99
N ILE A 1069 -22.02 15.58 -51.01
CA ILE A 1069 -22.92 16.68 -51.39
C ILE A 1069 -22.33 17.39 -52.61
N TYR A 1070 -23.13 17.59 -53.64
CA TYR A 1070 -22.81 18.47 -54.76
C TYR A 1070 -23.21 19.90 -54.42
N ILE A 1071 -22.27 20.84 -54.54
CA ILE A 1071 -22.55 22.26 -54.33
C ILE A 1071 -22.58 22.94 -55.69
N ASP A 1072 -23.76 23.35 -56.15
CA ASP A 1072 -23.96 23.98 -57.46
C ASP A 1072 -23.13 25.26 -57.63
N GLU A 1073 -23.05 26.07 -56.57
CA GLU A 1073 -22.30 27.32 -56.57
C GLU A 1073 -20.80 27.11 -56.85
N LEU A 1074 -20.23 26.06 -56.27
CA LEU A 1074 -18.80 25.74 -56.39
C LEU A 1074 -18.49 24.76 -57.53
N LYS A 1075 -19.53 24.13 -58.10
CA LYS A 1075 -19.42 23.03 -59.08
C LYS A 1075 -18.48 21.91 -58.64
N THR A 1076 -18.50 21.60 -57.34
CA THR A 1076 -17.64 20.58 -56.73
C THR A 1076 -18.40 19.75 -55.70
N LYS A 1077 -17.81 18.61 -55.32
CA LYS A 1077 -18.35 17.71 -54.30
C LYS A 1077 -17.59 17.87 -53.00
N VAL A 1078 -18.30 17.83 -51.88
CA VAL A 1078 -17.69 17.76 -50.55
C VAL A 1078 -18.27 16.59 -49.78
N THR A 1079 -17.49 16.04 -48.86
CA THR A 1079 -17.92 14.89 -48.06
C THR A 1079 -18.57 15.34 -46.76
N PHE A 1080 -19.45 14.54 -46.18
CA PHE A 1080 -20.06 14.85 -44.90
C PHE A 1080 -20.28 13.57 -44.08
N LEU A 1081 -20.49 13.73 -42.78
CA LEU A 1081 -20.87 12.65 -41.89
C LEU A 1081 -22.40 12.70 -41.71
N PRO A 1082 -23.17 11.70 -42.18
CA PRO A 1082 -24.62 11.66 -42.03
C PRO A 1082 -25.11 11.84 -40.57
N THR A 1083 -24.36 11.32 -39.58
CA THR A 1083 -24.66 11.54 -38.16
C THR A 1083 -24.59 13.01 -37.73
N ASP A 1084 -23.67 13.80 -38.27
CA ASP A 1084 -23.50 15.20 -37.90
C ASP A 1084 -24.74 16.05 -38.28
N PHE A 1085 -25.51 15.56 -39.25
CA PHE A 1085 -26.71 16.21 -39.78
C PHE A 1085 -28.02 15.44 -39.46
N ASN A 1086 -27.96 14.33 -38.71
CA ASN A 1086 -29.10 13.44 -38.42
C ASN A 1086 -29.81 12.93 -39.70
N ILE A 1087 -29.03 12.46 -40.68
CA ILE A 1087 -29.51 12.03 -42.00
C ILE A 1087 -29.36 10.51 -42.18
N THR A 1088 -30.38 9.86 -42.75
CA THR A 1088 -30.39 8.45 -43.17
C THR A 1088 -30.30 8.31 -44.69
N SER A 1089 -30.00 7.10 -45.18
CA SER A 1089 -29.80 6.81 -46.63
C SER A 1089 -31.01 7.10 -47.52
N GLU A 1090 -32.19 7.31 -46.95
CA GLU A 1090 -33.44 7.62 -47.67
C GLU A 1090 -33.51 9.07 -48.19
N LYS A 1091 -32.52 9.92 -47.86
CA LYS A 1091 -32.48 11.35 -48.22
C LYS A 1091 -31.57 11.70 -49.41
N ILE A 1092 -31.19 10.72 -50.23
CA ILE A 1092 -30.43 10.97 -51.47
C ILE A 1092 -31.31 11.78 -52.45
N GLY A 1093 -30.74 12.83 -53.06
CA GLY A 1093 -31.46 13.75 -53.96
C GLY A 1093 -32.15 14.93 -53.26
N LEU A 1094 -32.06 15.04 -51.93
CA LEU A 1094 -32.55 16.21 -51.18
C LEU A 1094 -31.45 17.26 -51.01
N ALA A 1095 -31.86 18.53 -50.95
CA ALA A 1095 -30.97 19.65 -50.65
C ALA A 1095 -30.65 19.70 -49.15
N LEU A 1096 -29.36 19.73 -48.82
CA LEU A 1096 -28.86 20.10 -47.50
C LEU A 1096 -28.54 21.60 -47.51
N THR A 1097 -29.10 22.37 -46.58
CA THR A 1097 -28.90 23.82 -46.49
C THR A 1097 -28.09 24.20 -45.25
N ASP A 1098 -27.51 25.40 -45.27
CA ASP A 1098 -26.92 26.09 -44.11
C ASP A 1098 -25.76 25.33 -43.44
N PHE A 1099 -24.88 24.72 -44.24
CA PHE A 1099 -23.64 24.12 -43.74
C PHE A 1099 -22.40 24.94 -44.12
N HIS A 1100 -21.33 24.76 -43.36
CA HIS A 1100 -20.02 25.33 -43.64
C HIS A 1100 -19.12 24.29 -44.30
N ILE A 1101 -18.14 24.73 -45.09
CA ILE A 1101 -17.08 23.83 -45.55
C ILE A 1101 -15.92 23.94 -44.57
N ALA A 1102 -15.55 22.83 -43.95
CA ALA A 1102 -14.44 22.71 -43.02
C ALA A 1102 -13.35 21.82 -43.59
N PHE A 1103 -12.09 22.17 -43.34
CA PHE A 1103 -10.92 21.47 -43.87
C PHE A 1103 -10.23 20.68 -42.76
N ASN A 1104 -10.02 19.38 -43.00
CA ASN A 1104 -9.12 18.53 -42.22
C ASN A 1104 -8.13 17.84 -43.17
N PHE A 1105 -7.13 17.13 -42.63
CA PHE A 1105 -6.08 16.48 -43.44
C PHE A 1105 -6.60 15.37 -44.36
N LEU A 1106 -7.85 14.94 -44.22
CA LEU A 1106 -8.46 13.94 -45.09
C LEU A 1106 -9.00 14.58 -46.36
N ARG A 1107 -9.84 15.62 -46.23
CA ARG A 1107 -10.55 16.29 -47.33
C ARG A 1107 -11.41 17.46 -46.85
N PRO A 1108 -11.91 18.31 -47.76
CA PRO A 1108 -12.98 19.25 -47.46
C PRO A 1108 -14.25 18.50 -47.04
N THR A 1109 -14.84 18.94 -45.93
CA THR A 1109 -16.03 18.32 -45.34
C THR A 1109 -17.12 19.35 -45.08
N ALA A 1110 -18.39 19.00 -45.31
CA ALA A 1110 -19.51 19.78 -44.81
C ALA A 1110 -19.58 19.64 -43.29
N ASP A 1111 -19.65 20.76 -42.60
CA ASP A 1111 -19.73 20.88 -41.15
C ASP A 1111 -21.01 21.61 -40.77
N ASN A 1112 -21.74 21.03 -39.83
CA ASN A 1112 -23.04 21.55 -39.41
C ASN A 1112 -22.85 22.87 -38.66
N GLU A 1113 -23.69 23.87 -38.95
CA GLU A 1113 -23.68 25.18 -38.28
C GLU A 1113 -23.72 25.06 -36.75
N LYS A 1114 -24.38 24.03 -36.20
CA LYS A 1114 -24.44 23.81 -34.74
C LYS A 1114 -23.07 23.65 -34.07
N TYR A 1115 -22.03 23.28 -34.82
CA TYR A 1115 -20.65 23.15 -34.33
C TYR A 1115 -19.84 24.44 -34.44
N PHE A 1116 -20.38 25.46 -35.12
CA PHE A 1116 -19.79 26.78 -35.16
C PHE A 1116 -20.20 27.54 -33.88
N GLN A 1117 -19.40 27.38 -32.82
CA GLN A 1117 -19.44 28.33 -31.72
C GLN A 1117 -18.72 29.58 -32.21
N GLY A 1118 -19.48 30.58 -32.68
CA GLY A 1118 -18.91 31.88 -33.03
C GLY A 1118 -18.00 32.36 -31.89
N ALA A 1119 -16.79 32.80 -32.23
CA ALA A 1119 -15.86 33.36 -31.26
C ALA A 1119 -16.59 34.33 -30.33
N LYS A 1120 -16.59 34.01 -29.03
CA LYS A 1120 -16.76 35.04 -28.00
C LYS A 1120 -15.46 35.82 -27.88
#